data_AF-K6G9T1-F1
#
_entry.id   AF-K6G9T1-F1
#
_cell.length_a   1.000
_cell.length_b   1.000
_cell.length_c   1.000
_cell.angle_alpha   90.00
_cell.angle_beta   90.00
_cell.angle_gamma   90.00
#
_symmetry.space_group_name_H-M   'P 1'
#
loop_
_entity.id
_entity.type
_entity.pdbx_description
1 polymer ?
#
loop_
_entity_poly.entity_id
_entity_poly.type
_entity_poly.pdbx_seq_one_letter_code
_entity_poly.pdbx_strand_id
1 'polypeptide(L)'
;RINLGIRRRLAPLLQKNRRKMELINFLLFSFPGSPILYYGDELGMGDNYHLGDRNGVRTPMQWSPDRNAGFSRANPQSLFLPVIIDPEYHYEVVNAETAERNPSSFLWWMRRLIAVYKTLPALGAGTLTFIHTGNPKVLGFLRTHGEARLLAVANLSRHAQAAQLDLGELAGFTPVEVFGRTRFPAIRQEPYALTLGPHDHFWLQLESGPAAPAASGLQVSLPLTVDPENGLHQPGNATVLESALLPAALARTAPRGSQPAAFHQLRILDGLALKTQEPGATLFLVEDVQAQSPPGLHQLLVSVVGERQAEAFSAQMPGAVLARLDGRGGQAILVDGFDDPEAVAGLAVLLGSSRKHHGQDARFLVQPHAPKSRLGPLAQPPSQIRRIRATPHTVSYSLDNAAFLKVYRHPEEGKHPEPELLTLLHAAGFPGVPRLLASLAYQPPSGEDMVLAVAMEYVQNAEKGRAFVLDGVERYLEQVLASGATPLPPLPADYFTPPPLSEDQRDLIGAYTLEFFRRLGQRTAAFHKIMAGIARPAFVPEPETQSSLRSLYQSMRNLTNRAAETLDAAAPARPLPTGLLLRHFAKLLTMEPQGQRIRLHGDFRLDNILHLGKDFMLVDFDGDVRAPVGERSLKRSALRDVAGMIASIGLTAEQALRRHLERNPADRAALPPWLSLWRRTSLLTYLNAYLEAAGGQPFLPADLAMARRLLLVFLLEHSLQALIRALEEKPEDVLILLDTMDFILARFA
;
A
#
# COMPACT_ATOMS: atom_id res chain seq x y z
N ARG A 1 51.86 26.12 -19.35
CA ARG A 1 50.52 25.79 -18.79
C ARG A 1 49.93 24.67 -19.62
N ILE A 2 49.77 23.47 -19.07
CA ILE A 2 49.14 22.33 -19.76
C ILE A 2 47.63 22.51 -19.60
N ASN A 3 46.87 22.58 -20.71
CA ASN A 3 45.42 22.67 -20.70
C ASN A 3 44.81 21.32 -20.29
N LEU A 4 44.93 20.96 -19.00
CA LEU A 4 44.50 19.67 -18.44
C LEU A 4 43.01 19.38 -18.68
N GLY A 5 42.14 20.39 -18.61
CA GLY A 5 40.69 20.20 -18.73
C GLY A 5 40.18 19.75 -20.11
N ILE A 6 40.94 19.97 -21.19
CA ILE A 6 40.55 19.57 -22.56
C ILE A 6 41.23 18.27 -23.03
N ARG A 7 42.12 17.70 -22.21
CA ARG A 7 42.91 16.50 -22.54
C ARG A 7 42.58 15.29 -21.67
N ARG A 8 41.66 15.45 -20.72
CA ARG A 8 41.27 14.41 -19.77
C ARG A 8 39.79 14.09 -19.91
N ARG A 9 39.43 12.83 -19.70
CA ARG A 9 38.03 12.38 -19.62
C ARG A 9 37.48 12.61 -18.22
N LEU A 10 36.16 12.56 -18.10
CA LEU A 10 35.48 12.83 -16.83
C LEU A 10 35.87 11.82 -15.74
N ALA A 11 35.90 10.52 -16.07
CA ALA A 11 36.21 9.48 -15.10
C ALA A 11 37.63 9.62 -14.49
N PRO A 12 38.71 9.81 -15.29
CA PRO A 12 40.04 10.09 -14.74
C PRO A 12 40.17 11.41 -13.97
N LEU A 13 39.39 12.45 -14.31
CA LEU A 13 39.36 13.70 -13.51
C LEU A 13 38.73 13.48 -12.13
N LEU A 14 37.78 12.56 -12.04
CA LEU A 14 37.07 12.21 -10.82
C LEU A 14 37.65 10.97 -10.11
N GLN A 15 38.81 10.49 -10.56
CA GLN A 15 39.51 9.32 -10.00
C GLN A 15 38.62 8.06 -9.99
N LYS A 16 37.84 7.87 -11.06
CA LYS A 16 36.86 6.80 -11.24
C LYS A 16 35.86 6.66 -10.07
N ASN A 17 35.69 7.70 -9.26
CA ASN A 17 34.79 7.64 -8.11
C ASN A 17 33.34 7.71 -8.60
N ARG A 18 32.62 6.58 -8.44
CA ARG A 18 31.26 6.45 -8.92
C ARG A 18 30.33 7.58 -8.47
N ARG A 19 30.31 7.89 -7.18
CA ARG A 19 29.40 8.90 -6.64
C ARG A 19 29.71 10.31 -7.15
N LYS A 20 30.99 10.63 -7.37
CA LYS A 20 31.36 11.92 -8.00
C LYS A 20 30.91 12.00 -9.46
N MET A 21 31.07 10.91 -10.21
CA MET A 21 30.63 10.83 -11.61
C MET A 21 29.10 10.94 -11.70
N GLU A 22 28.37 10.32 -10.78
CA GLU A 22 26.92 10.49 -10.70
C GLU A 22 26.55 11.92 -10.32
N LEU A 23 27.14 12.48 -9.26
CA LEU A 23 26.85 13.84 -8.79
C LEU A 23 27.06 14.90 -9.88
N ILE A 24 28.16 14.83 -10.65
CA ILE A 24 28.42 15.83 -11.69
C ILE A 24 27.45 15.71 -12.86
N ASN A 25 27.07 14.48 -13.25
CA ASN A 25 26.07 14.26 -14.28
C ASN A 25 24.68 14.66 -13.78
N PHE A 26 24.33 14.36 -12.53
CA PHE A 26 23.12 14.85 -11.89
C PHE A 26 23.04 16.38 -12.01
N LEU A 27 24.09 17.11 -11.63
CA LEU A 27 24.12 18.57 -11.74
C LEU A 27 24.02 19.04 -13.20
N LEU A 28 24.77 18.42 -14.12
CA LEU A 28 24.73 18.74 -15.55
C LEU A 28 23.31 18.63 -16.12
N PHE A 29 22.57 17.59 -15.74
CA PHE A 29 21.18 17.37 -16.16
C PHE A 29 20.16 18.17 -15.34
N SER A 30 20.59 18.86 -14.28
CA SER A 30 19.72 19.69 -13.43
C SER A 30 19.78 21.17 -13.74
N PHE A 31 20.85 21.65 -14.39
CA PHE A 31 21.04 23.06 -14.73
C PHE A 31 20.36 23.42 -16.05
N PRO A 32 20.00 24.71 -16.27
CA PRO A 32 19.30 25.12 -17.47
C PRO A 32 20.14 24.88 -18.73
N GLY A 33 19.48 24.45 -19.80
CA GLY A 33 20.11 24.21 -21.10
C GLY A 33 20.11 22.74 -21.49
N SER A 34 20.89 22.42 -22.54
CA SER A 34 21.02 21.06 -23.06
C SER A 34 22.27 20.38 -22.50
N PRO A 35 22.15 19.27 -21.77
CA PRO A 35 23.31 18.53 -21.29
C PRO A 35 24.06 17.92 -22.49
N ILE A 36 25.39 18.06 -22.50
CA ILE A 36 26.27 17.49 -23.54
C ILE A 36 27.13 16.40 -22.90
N LEU A 37 27.10 15.21 -23.48
CA LEU A 37 27.93 14.08 -23.07
C LEU A 37 28.95 13.75 -24.15
N TYR A 38 30.17 13.42 -23.74
CA TYR A 38 31.20 12.92 -24.65
C TYR A 38 31.16 11.40 -24.68
N TYR A 39 31.29 10.80 -25.87
CA TYR A 39 31.18 9.34 -26.03
C TYR A 39 32.14 8.60 -25.09
N GLY A 40 31.68 7.53 -24.47
CA GLY A 40 32.44 6.73 -23.51
C GLY A 40 32.43 7.29 -22.08
N ASP A 41 32.02 8.54 -21.84
CA ASP A 41 31.84 9.02 -20.47
C ASP A 41 30.71 8.25 -19.77
N GLU A 42 29.69 7.81 -20.49
CA GLU A 42 28.60 6.95 -20.00
C GLU A 42 29.07 5.55 -19.53
N LEU A 43 30.26 5.12 -19.96
CA LEU A 43 30.91 3.90 -19.47
C LEU A 43 31.89 4.19 -18.32
N GLY A 44 32.28 5.45 -18.12
CA GLY A 44 33.42 5.82 -17.29
C GLY A 44 34.75 5.51 -17.96
N MET A 45 34.83 5.67 -19.28
CA MET A 45 36.03 5.37 -20.07
C MET A 45 37.22 6.24 -19.65
N GLY A 46 38.40 5.64 -19.60
CA GLY A 46 39.66 6.33 -19.29
C GLY A 46 40.19 7.15 -20.45
N ASP A 47 41.21 7.95 -20.18
CA ASP A 47 41.96 8.70 -21.19
C ASP A 47 43.40 8.17 -21.31
N ASN A 48 44.07 8.54 -22.41
CA ASN A 48 45.50 8.35 -22.57
C ASN A 48 46.19 9.72 -22.71
N TYR A 49 46.45 10.37 -21.58
CA TYR A 49 47.04 11.72 -21.53
C TYR A 49 48.48 11.81 -22.05
N HIS A 50 49.14 10.68 -22.34
CA HIS A 50 50.45 10.67 -23.02
C HIS A 50 50.34 10.97 -24.52
N LEU A 51 49.14 10.86 -25.10
CA LEU A 51 48.90 11.25 -26.49
C LEU A 51 48.91 12.78 -26.63
N GLY A 52 49.49 13.26 -27.73
CA GLY A 52 49.58 14.69 -28.02
C GLY A 52 48.20 15.35 -28.21
N ASP A 53 48.14 16.65 -27.89
CA ASP A 53 46.94 17.49 -28.02
C ASP A 53 45.68 16.87 -27.36
N ARG A 54 44.53 16.83 -28.05
CA ARG A 54 43.26 16.29 -27.54
C ARG A 54 43.08 14.79 -27.87
N ASN A 55 44.12 14.13 -28.38
CA ASN A 55 44.00 12.74 -28.81
C ASN A 55 43.83 11.77 -27.64
N GLY A 56 44.24 12.17 -26.42
CA GLY A 56 44.06 11.37 -25.21
C GLY A 56 42.61 11.05 -24.86
N VAL A 57 41.66 11.89 -25.28
CA VAL A 57 40.22 11.63 -25.10
C VAL A 57 39.55 11.06 -26.34
N ARG A 58 40.21 11.09 -27.51
CA ARG A 58 39.67 10.64 -28.80
C ARG A 58 40.01 9.18 -29.12
N THR A 59 40.45 8.42 -28.11
CA THR A 59 40.76 7.00 -28.26
C THR A 59 39.52 6.20 -28.67
N PRO A 60 39.68 5.07 -29.37
CA PRO A 60 38.54 4.27 -29.80
C PRO A 60 37.60 3.88 -28.66
N MET A 61 36.30 3.80 -28.95
CA MET A 61 35.27 3.39 -27.99
C MET A 61 35.47 1.93 -27.56
N GLN A 62 35.18 1.65 -26.29
CA GLN A 62 35.33 0.33 -25.68
C GLN A 62 34.02 -0.45 -25.76
N TRP A 63 33.83 -1.23 -26.82
CA TRP A 63 32.60 -1.97 -27.10
C TRP A 63 32.52 -3.31 -26.37
N SER A 64 33.57 -4.12 -26.44
CA SER A 64 33.64 -5.47 -25.86
C SER A 64 35.01 -5.72 -25.20
N PRO A 65 35.18 -6.80 -24.42
CA PRO A 65 36.50 -7.20 -23.90
C PRO A 65 37.43 -7.77 -24.98
N ASP A 66 36.97 -7.91 -26.23
CA ASP A 66 37.77 -8.51 -27.30
C ASP A 66 38.90 -7.59 -27.79
N ARG A 67 39.71 -8.12 -28.71
CA ARG A 67 40.79 -7.42 -29.40
C ARG A 67 40.38 -6.00 -29.82
N ASN A 68 41.24 -5.03 -29.49
CA ASN A 68 41.02 -3.60 -29.72
C ASN A 68 39.67 -3.11 -29.17
N ALA A 69 39.24 -3.64 -28.02
CA ALA A 69 37.98 -3.31 -27.37
C ALA A 69 36.73 -3.52 -28.25
N GLY A 70 36.80 -4.43 -29.22
CA GLY A 70 35.74 -4.65 -30.21
C GLY A 70 35.60 -3.56 -31.29
N PHE A 71 36.42 -2.50 -31.26
CA PHE A 71 36.34 -1.39 -32.22
C PHE A 71 36.84 -1.76 -33.62
N SER A 72 37.87 -2.60 -33.72
CA SER A 72 38.46 -3.00 -35.00
C SER A 72 39.16 -4.35 -34.91
N ARG A 73 39.18 -5.10 -36.00
CA ARG A 73 39.91 -6.38 -36.11
C ARG A 73 41.36 -6.21 -36.60
N ALA A 74 41.79 -4.98 -36.92
CA ALA A 74 43.13 -4.69 -37.42
C ALA A 74 44.23 -5.05 -36.42
N ASN A 75 45.47 -5.12 -36.91
CA ASN A 75 46.64 -5.17 -36.02
C ASN A 75 46.63 -3.94 -35.09
N PRO A 76 46.77 -4.08 -33.75
CA PRO A 76 46.78 -2.95 -32.82
C PRO A 76 47.74 -1.82 -33.22
N GLN A 77 48.88 -2.15 -33.83
CA GLN A 77 49.87 -1.19 -34.31
C GLN A 77 49.39 -0.37 -35.53
N SER A 78 48.37 -0.85 -36.23
CA SER A 78 47.76 -0.18 -37.38
C SER A 78 46.59 0.74 -36.99
N LEU A 79 46.22 0.81 -35.70
CA LEU A 79 45.19 1.73 -35.24
C LEU A 79 45.71 3.17 -35.30
N PHE A 80 44.88 4.09 -35.81
CA PHE A 80 45.19 5.51 -35.84
C PHE A 80 45.43 6.08 -34.43
N LEU A 81 44.65 5.63 -33.45
CA LEU A 81 44.86 5.89 -32.02
C LEU A 81 44.73 4.58 -31.22
N PRO A 82 45.54 4.40 -30.16
CA PRO A 82 45.47 3.19 -29.35
C PRO A 82 44.20 3.14 -28.51
N VAL A 83 43.74 1.93 -28.18
CA VAL A 83 42.72 1.71 -27.14
C VAL A 83 43.30 1.96 -25.74
N ILE A 84 42.44 2.16 -24.74
CA ILE A 84 42.89 2.34 -23.36
C ILE A 84 43.26 0.99 -22.75
N ILE A 85 44.54 0.85 -22.40
CA ILE A 85 45.10 -0.32 -21.74
C ILE A 85 45.56 -0.02 -20.30
N ASP A 86 45.20 1.15 -19.77
CA ASP A 86 45.45 1.47 -18.37
C ASP A 86 44.67 0.47 -17.48
N PRO A 87 45.31 -0.17 -16.47
CA PRO A 87 44.64 -1.18 -15.65
C PRO A 87 43.36 -0.70 -14.98
N GLU A 88 43.27 0.58 -14.58
CA GLU A 88 42.08 1.14 -13.95
C GLU A 88 40.94 1.30 -14.96
N TYR A 89 41.22 1.56 -16.23
CA TYR A 89 40.22 1.83 -17.27
C TYR A 89 40.23 0.84 -18.43
N HIS A 90 40.85 -0.33 -18.23
CA HIS A 90 41.08 -1.33 -19.27
C HIS A 90 39.78 -1.77 -19.91
N TYR A 91 39.79 -1.94 -21.24
CA TYR A 91 38.58 -2.29 -22.00
C TYR A 91 37.99 -3.66 -21.64
N GLU A 92 38.78 -4.57 -21.06
CA GLU A 92 38.24 -5.84 -20.55
C GLU A 92 37.24 -5.66 -19.40
N VAL A 93 37.37 -4.57 -18.62
CA VAL A 93 36.51 -4.28 -17.47
C VAL A 93 35.51 -3.16 -17.78
N VAL A 94 35.98 -2.11 -18.48
CA VAL A 94 35.17 -0.94 -18.84
C VAL A 94 34.78 -1.06 -20.30
N ASN A 95 33.68 -1.73 -20.62
CA ASN A 95 33.17 -1.81 -22.00
C ASN A 95 31.64 -1.83 -22.03
N ALA A 96 31.08 -1.50 -23.20
CA ALA A 96 29.64 -1.45 -23.40
C ALA A 96 28.97 -2.80 -23.13
N GLU A 97 29.46 -3.91 -23.67
CA GLU A 97 28.87 -5.24 -23.49
C GLU A 97 28.76 -5.64 -22.01
N THR A 98 29.83 -5.44 -21.24
CA THR A 98 29.87 -5.73 -19.80
C THR A 98 28.97 -4.80 -19.01
N ALA A 99 28.96 -3.51 -19.36
CA ALA A 99 28.08 -2.52 -18.72
C ALA A 99 26.59 -2.78 -19.02
N GLU A 100 26.26 -3.27 -20.21
CA GLU A 100 24.89 -3.62 -20.60
C GLU A 100 24.34 -4.81 -19.82
N ARG A 101 25.16 -5.83 -19.54
CA ARG A 101 24.76 -7.00 -18.75
C ARG A 101 24.56 -6.71 -17.26
N ASN A 102 25.02 -5.56 -16.75
CA ASN A 102 24.93 -5.22 -15.33
C ASN A 102 23.98 -4.01 -15.11
N PRO A 103 22.74 -4.21 -14.62
CA PRO A 103 21.79 -3.12 -14.38
C PRO A 103 22.24 -2.09 -13.33
N SER A 104 23.24 -2.42 -12.50
CA SER A 104 23.86 -1.48 -11.56
C SER A 104 25.03 -0.68 -12.16
N SER A 105 25.31 -0.85 -13.47
CA SER A 105 26.42 -0.17 -14.14
C SER A 105 26.20 1.34 -14.30
N PHE A 106 27.26 2.06 -14.72
CA PHE A 106 27.16 3.50 -14.96
C PHE A 106 26.31 3.80 -16.18
N LEU A 107 26.40 2.93 -17.19
CA LEU A 107 25.60 3.02 -18.40
C LEU A 107 24.10 2.95 -18.09
N TRP A 108 23.65 1.99 -17.26
CA TRP A 108 22.25 1.89 -16.87
C TRP A 108 21.78 3.06 -16.02
N TRP A 109 22.63 3.56 -15.13
CA TRP A 109 22.33 4.79 -14.38
C TRP A 109 22.20 6.01 -15.30
N MET A 110 23.12 6.19 -16.27
CA MET A 110 23.05 7.25 -17.27
C MET A 110 21.81 7.13 -18.17
N ARG A 111 21.44 5.93 -18.59
CA ARG A 111 20.20 5.66 -19.34
C ARG A 111 18.97 6.10 -18.54
N ARG A 112 18.90 5.74 -17.25
CA ARG A 112 17.82 6.17 -16.34
C ARG A 112 17.80 7.69 -16.17
N LEU A 113 18.96 8.32 -15.95
CA LEU A 113 19.11 9.78 -15.85
C LEU A 113 18.56 10.50 -17.10
N ILE A 114 18.96 10.04 -18.28
CA ILE A 114 18.52 10.60 -19.57
C ILE A 114 17.02 10.38 -19.81
N ALA A 115 16.51 9.18 -19.48
CA ALA A 115 15.08 8.89 -19.59
C ALA A 115 14.25 9.84 -18.71
N VAL A 116 14.65 9.99 -17.44
CA VAL A 116 14.03 10.93 -16.50
C VAL A 116 14.07 12.36 -17.04
N TYR A 117 15.23 12.83 -17.50
CA TYR A 117 15.39 14.17 -18.07
C TYR A 117 14.41 14.43 -19.23
N LYS A 118 14.21 13.45 -20.13
CA LYS A 118 13.27 13.55 -21.24
C LYS A 118 11.80 13.64 -20.79
N THR A 119 11.47 13.06 -19.64
CA THR A 119 10.10 13.07 -19.09
C THR A 119 9.78 14.30 -18.26
N LEU A 120 10.78 15.06 -17.82
CA LEU A 120 10.63 16.18 -16.88
C LEU A 120 11.06 17.51 -17.52
N PRO A 121 10.13 18.26 -18.15
CA PRO A 121 10.43 19.56 -18.78
C PRO A 121 11.10 20.57 -17.84
N ALA A 122 10.83 20.48 -16.53
CA ALA A 122 11.41 21.36 -15.52
C ALA A 122 12.95 21.33 -15.47
N LEU A 123 13.60 20.20 -15.77
CA LEU A 123 15.06 20.06 -15.72
C LEU A 123 15.77 20.80 -16.86
N GLY A 124 15.18 20.81 -18.07
CA GLY A 124 15.76 21.50 -19.24
C GLY A 124 15.30 22.95 -19.37
N ALA A 125 13.99 23.18 -19.35
CA ALA A 125 13.36 24.46 -19.69
C ALA A 125 12.78 25.23 -18.48
N GLY A 126 12.79 24.64 -17.28
CA GLY A 126 12.24 25.30 -16.10
C GLY A 126 13.10 26.46 -15.59
N THR A 127 12.50 27.38 -14.83
CA THR A 127 13.24 28.40 -14.09
C THR A 127 14.02 27.78 -12.94
N LEU A 128 15.16 28.35 -12.57
CA LEU A 128 16.01 27.87 -11.47
C LEU A 128 16.04 28.89 -10.34
N THR A 129 15.68 28.48 -9.13
CA THR A 129 15.74 29.29 -7.91
C THR A 129 16.52 28.55 -6.83
N PHE A 130 17.61 29.13 -6.31
CA PHE A 130 18.38 28.50 -5.23
C PHE A 130 17.61 28.55 -3.89
N ILE A 131 17.73 27.48 -3.12
CA ILE A 131 17.13 27.34 -1.80
C ILE A 131 18.22 27.45 -0.74
N HIS A 132 17.96 28.19 0.33
CA HIS A 132 18.87 28.26 1.45
C HIS A 132 18.83 26.95 2.26
N THR A 133 19.99 26.35 2.48
CA THR A 133 20.12 25.00 3.07
C THR A 133 20.66 25.01 4.51
N GLY A 134 21.10 26.16 5.00
CA GLY A 134 21.83 26.30 6.27
C GLY A 134 23.19 25.59 6.31
N ASN A 135 23.57 24.86 5.24
CA ASN A 135 24.81 24.11 5.15
C ASN A 135 25.51 24.37 3.80
N PRO A 136 26.66 25.07 3.77
CA PRO A 136 27.33 25.45 2.51
C PRO A 136 27.86 24.27 1.70
N LYS A 137 27.92 23.06 2.29
CA LYS A 137 28.32 21.83 1.58
C LYS A 137 27.14 21.18 0.85
N VAL A 138 25.92 21.64 1.08
CA VAL A 138 24.69 21.13 0.45
C VAL A 138 24.12 22.20 -0.46
N LEU A 139 24.04 21.87 -1.74
CA LEU A 139 23.43 22.69 -2.78
C LEU A 139 21.95 22.31 -2.91
N GLY A 140 21.04 23.27 -2.76
CA GLY A 140 19.61 23.08 -2.98
C GLY A 140 19.07 24.11 -3.97
N PHE A 141 18.24 23.68 -4.92
CA PHE A 141 17.54 24.58 -5.84
C PHE A 141 16.23 23.98 -6.35
N LEU A 142 15.28 24.85 -6.69
CA LEU A 142 14.00 24.52 -7.28
C LEU A 142 14.05 24.75 -8.80
N ARG A 143 13.48 23.80 -9.55
CA ARG A 143 13.18 23.90 -10.98
C ARG A 143 11.67 23.97 -11.19
N THR A 144 11.18 25.03 -11.82
CA THR A 144 9.74 25.24 -12.03
C THR A 144 9.42 25.39 -13.52
N HIS A 145 8.46 24.63 -14.02
CA HIS A 145 7.97 24.74 -15.41
C HIS A 145 6.45 24.53 -15.44
N GLY A 146 5.69 25.61 -15.66
CA GLY A 146 4.24 25.58 -15.47
C GLY A 146 3.90 25.25 -14.01
N GLU A 147 3.04 24.26 -13.80
CA GLU A 147 2.68 23.77 -12.46
C GLU A 147 3.68 22.76 -11.89
N ALA A 148 4.57 22.19 -12.72
CA ALA A 148 5.53 21.20 -12.28
C ALA A 148 6.68 21.86 -11.52
N ARG A 149 6.95 21.35 -10.32
CA ARG A 149 8.01 21.81 -9.42
C ARG A 149 8.93 20.64 -9.06
N LEU A 150 10.23 20.84 -9.17
CA LEU A 150 11.24 19.84 -8.86
C LEU A 150 12.33 20.44 -7.99
N LEU A 151 12.49 19.91 -6.79
CA LEU A 151 13.53 20.28 -5.84
C LEU A 151 14.76 19.38 -6.07
N ALA A 152 15.88 19.98 -6.45
CA ALA A 152 17.17 19.31 -6.55
C ALA A 152 18.01 19.62 -5.30
N VAL A 153 18.53 18.59 -4.65
CA VAL A 153 19.42 18.73 -3.50
C VAL A 153 20.64 17.83 -3.68
N ALA A 154 21.84 18.36 -3.45
CA ALA A 154 23.09 17.68 -3.69
C ALA A 154 24.11 17.96 -2.58
N ASN A 155 24.67 16.89 -2.01
CA ASN A 155 25.82 16.98 -1.11
C ASN A 155 27.11 17.07 -1.93
N LEU A 156 27.83 18.18 -1.82
CA LEU A 156 29.12 18.39 -2.51
C LEU A 156 30.32 17.85 -1.70
N SER A 157 30.08 17.33 -0.49
CA SER A 157 31.10 16.81 0.40
C SER A 157 31.32 15.30 0.24
N ARG A 158 32.56 14.88 0.50
CA ARG A 158 32.93 13.45 0.70
C ARG A 158 32.45 12.85 2.02
N HIS A 159 31.76 13.63 2.86
CA HIS A 159 31.23 13.20 4.16
C HIS A 159 29.71 13.38 4.18
N ALA A 160 29.01 12.58 4.99
CA ALA A 160 27.57 12.76 5.20
C ALA A 160 27.27 14.17 5.74
N GLN A 161 26.20 14.78 5.25
CA GLN A 161 25.76 16.13 5.64
C GLN A 161 24.29 16.11 6.03
N ALA A 162 23.95 16.91 7.04
CA ALA A 162 22.57 17.29 7.33
C ALA A 162 22.33 18.73 6.85
N ALA A 163 21.16 18.99 6.30
CA ALA A 163 20.72 20.32 5.87
C ALA A 163 19.29 20.59 6.34
N GLN A 164 18.99 21.85 6.60
CA GLN A 164 17.64 22.34 6.87
C GLN A 164 17.27 23.26 5.72
N LEU A 165 16.37 22.80 4.86
CA LEU A 165 15.96 23.52 3.66
C LEU A 165 14.80 24.46 4.01
N ASP A 166 14.95 25.74 3.69
CA ASP A 166 13.86 26.70 3.82
C ASP A 166 12.86 26.51 2.68
N LEU A 167 11.76 25.80 2.96
CA LEU A 167 10.72 25.43 1.99
C LEU A 167 9.33 25.89 2.43
N GLY A 168 9.22 26.87 3.34
CA GLY A 168 7.94 27.26 3.95
C GLY A 168 6.86 27.65 2.93
N GLU A 169 7.25 28.28 1.81
CA GLU A 169 6.34 28.63 0.70
C GLU A 169 5.77 27.41 -0.05
N LEU A 170 6.38 26.24 0.13
CA LEU A 170 5.98 24.98 -0.47
C LEU A 170 5.29 24.06 0.54
N ALA A 171 4.85 24.60 1.69
CA ALA A 171 4.08 23.85 2.67
C ALA A 171 2.85 23.16 2.03
N GLY A 172 2.61 21.90 2.40
CA GLY A 172 1.55 21.06 1.82
C GLY A 172 1.97 20.24 0.60
N PHE A 173 3.12 20.53 -0.02
CA PHE A 173 3.70 19.66 -1.05
C PHE A 173 4.39 18.45 -0.42
N THR A 174 4.29 17.30 -1.08
CA THR A 174 5.02 16.08 -0.69
C THR A 174 6.17 15.88 -1.67
N PRO A 175 7.44 15.94 -1.21
CA PRO A 175 8.57 15.64 -2.07
C PRO A 175 8.58 14.15 -2.41
N VAL A 176 8.66 13.83 -3.69
CA VAL A 176 8.70 12.45 -4.20
C VAL A 176 9.99 12.26 -4.98
N GLU A 177 10.83 11.34 -4.52
CA GLU A 177 12.10 11.05 -5.17
C GLU A 177 11.87 10.49 -6.58
N VAL A 178 12.53 11.07 -7.57
CA VAL A 178 12.17 10.88 -8.99
C VAL A 178 12.47 9.47 -9.50
N PHE A 179 13.55 8.83 -9.06
CA PHE A 179 13.96 7.52 -9.56
C PHE A 179 13.15 6.38 -8.95
N GLY A 180 13.04 6.34 -7.62
CA GLY A 180 12.37 5.31 -6.84
C GLY A 180 10.95 5.67 -6.39
N ARG A 181 10.43 6.87 -6.72
CA ARG A 181 9.08 7.35 -6.37
C ARG A 181 8.77 7.31 -4.87
N THR A 182 9.82 7.31 -4.05
CA THR A 182 9.69 7.28 -2.60
C THR A 182 9.16 8.63 -2.13
N ARG A 183 8.03 8.62 -1.43
CA ARG A 183 7.45 9.82 -0.82
C ARG A 183 8.21 10.14 0.46
N PHE A 184 8.78 11.34 0.51
CA PHE A 184 9.37 11.90 1.70
C PHE A 184 8.26 12.56 2.56
N PRO A 185 8.52 12.88 3.84
CA PRO A 185 7.56 13.64 4.65
C PRO A 185 7.09 14.91 3.94
N ALA A 186 5.80 15.25 4.08
CA ALA A 186 5.26 16.47 3.50
C ALA A 186 5.97 17.71 4.07
N ILE A 187 6.17 18.71 3.21
CA ILE A 187 6.75 20.00 3.59
C ILE A 187 5.77 20.72 4.52
N ARG A 188 6.29 21.19 5.65
CA ARG A 188 5.58 22.02 6.63
C ARG A 188 6.14 23.44 6.58
N GLN A 189 5.62 24.33 7.44
CA GLN A 189 6.19 25.67 7.55
C GLN A 189 7.55 25.68 8.26
N GLU A 190 7.88 24.64 9.04
CA GLU A 190 9.22 24.53 9.63
C GLU A 190 10.28 24.12 8.59
N PRO A 191 11.56 24.49 8.78
CA PRO A 191 12.65 24.09 7.90
C PRO A 191 12.70 22.56 7.69
N TYR A 192 12.81 22.17 6.43
CA TYR A 192 12.75 20.77 6.02
C TYR A 192 14.08 20.07 6.25
N ALA A 193 14.13 19.17 7.24
CA ALA A 193 15.35 18.44 7.57
C ALA A 193 15.61 17.30 6.55
N LEU A 194 16.82 17.30 5.97
CA LEU A 194 17.27 16.28 5.04
C LEU A 194 18.69 15.81 5.41
N THR A 195 18.94 14.51 5.33
CA THR A 195 20.27 13.92 5.50
C THR A 195 20.72 13.26 4.20
N LEU A 196 21.99 13.47 3.85
CA LEU A 196 22.59 13.04 2.60
C LEU A 196 23.92 12.34 2.90
N GLY A 197 24.13 11.14 2.35
CA GLY A 197 25.42 10.48 2.38
C GLY A 197 26.48 11.19 1.52
N PRO A 198 27.74 10.74 1.54
CA PRO A 198 28.82 11.31 0.74
C PRO A 198 28.48 11.39 -0.76
N HIS A 199 28.50 12.60 -1.33
CA HIS A 199 28.14 12.90 -2.72
C HIS A 199 26.72 12.47 -3.15
N ASP A 200 25.82 12.23 -2.18
CA ASP A 200 24.42 11.90 -2.47
C ASP A 200 23.68 13.09 -3.05
N HIS A 201 22.63 12.80 -3.80
CA HIS A 201 21.81 13.77 -4.49
C HIS A 201 20.39 13.24 -4.67
N PHE A 202 19.42 14.15 -4.68
CA PHE A 202 18.03 13.85 -4.92
C PHE A 202 17.43 14.83 -5.92
N TRP A 203 16.69 14.31 -6.90
CA TRP A 203 15.60 15.03 -7.52
C TRP A 203 14.32 14.64 -6.83
N LEU A 204 13.63 15.63 -6.27
CA LEU A 204 12.37 15.47 -5.59
C LEU A 204 11.31 16.22 -6.38
N GLN A 205 10.44 15.49 -7.08
CA GLN A 205 9.26 16.09 -7.68
C GLN A 205 8.31 16.50 -6.56
N LEU A 206 7.94 17.78 -6.52
CA LEU A 206 6.99 18.28 -5.54
C LEU A 206 5.60 18.02 -6.09
N GLU A 207 5.00 16.93 -5.63
CA GLU A 207 3.59 16.69 -5.86
C GLU A 207 2.82 17.53 -4.85
N SER A 208 1.83 18.27 -5.32
CA SER A 208 0.72 18.64 -4.45
C SER A 208 0.32 17.33 -3.80
N GLY A 209 0.38 17.22 -2.47
CA GLY A 209 -0.14 16.01 -1.84
C GLY A 209 -1.55 15.75 -2.37
N PRO A 210 -2.14 14.55 -2.21
CA PRO A 210 -3.59 14.54 -2.10
C PRO A 210 -3.87 15.65 -1.10
N ALA A 211 -4.45 16.78 -1.55
CA ALA A 211 -4.87 17.85 -0.68
C ALA A 211 -5.54 17.10 0.44
N ALA A 212 -5.04 17.18 1.69
CA ALA A 212 -5.57 16.39 2.80
C ALA A 212 -7.07 16.40 2.64
N PRO A 213 -7.68 15.26 2.24
CA PRO A 213 -8.74 15.14 1.23
C PRO A 213 -9.51 16.43 1.22
N ALA A 214 -9.16 17.37 0.30
CA ALA A 214 -9.47 18.81 0.41
C ALA A 214 -10.74 18.90 1.21
N ALA A 215 -10.61 19.17 2.52
CA ALA A 215 -11.73 18.97 3.43
C ALA A 215 -12.84 19.72 2.72
N SER A 216 -13.82 18.99 2.19
CA SER A 216 -14.95 19.59 1.50
C SER A 216 -15.60 20.27 2.66
N GLY A 217 -15.16 21.50 2.86
CA GLY A 217 -15.43 22.34 3.99
C GLY A 217 -16.85 22.80 3.76
N LEU A 218 -17.78 21.88 3.96
CA LEU A 218 -18.77 22.15 4.97
C LEU A 218 -18.00 22.38 6.28
N GLN A 219 -17.37 23.56 6.37
CA GLN A 219 -17.23 24.25 7.63
C GLN A 219 -18.68 24.38 8.09
N VAL A 220 -19.12 23.47 8.94
CA VAL A 220 -20.32 23.69 9.70
C VAL A 220 -19.95 24.77 10.71
N SER A 221 -19.96 26.01 10.22
CA SER A 221 -19.95 27.23 11.01
C SER A 221 -21.33 27.44 11.64
N LEU A 222 -21.95 26.37 12.13
CA LEU A 222 -23.12 26.50 12.98
C LEU A 222 -22.57 26.78 14.38
N PRO A 223 -22.80 27.97 14.94
CA PRO A 223 -22.65 28.13 16.36
C PRO A 223 -23.58 27.14 17.06
N LEU A 224 -23.00 26.24 17.84
CA LEU A 224 -23.77 25.31 18.67
C LEU A 224 -23.77 25.81 20.10
N THR A 225 -24.97 25.93 20.67
CA THR A 225 -25.14 26.18 22.10
C THR A 225 -25.23 24.84 22.81
N VAL A 226 -24.07 24.27 23.13
CA VAL A 226 -23.97 23.11 24.04
C VAL A 226 -23.13 23.49 25.24
N ASP A 227 -23.43 22.88 26.38
CA ASP A 227 -22.68 23.05 27.63
C ASP A 227 -21.74 21.86 27.84
N PRO A 228 -20.46 21.96 27.42
CA PRO A 228 -19.52 20.85 27.54
C PRO A 228 -19.19 20.50 28.99
N GLU A 229 -19.33 21.44 29.94
CA GLU A 229 -19.01 21.21 31.37
C GLU A 229 -20.01 20.26 32.03
N ASN A 230 -21.27 20.29 31.59
CA ASN A 230 -22.31 19.37 32.03
C ASN A 230 -22.28 17.99 31.33
N GLY A 231 -21.38 17.82 30.35
CA GLY A 231 -21.20 16.60 29.58
C GLY A 231 -22.03 16.57 28.30
N LEU A 232 -21.40 16.21 27.18
CA LEU A 232 -22.05 16.19 25.86
C LEU A 232 -23.21 15.20 25.73
N HIS A 233 -23.29 14.22 26.64
CA HIS A 233 -24.31 13.17 26.64
C HIS A 233 -25.63 13.59 27.33
N GLN A 234 -25.70 14.75 27.98
CA GLN A 234 -26.93 15.22 28.64
C GLN A 234 -28.05 15.50 27.63
N PRO A 235 -29.34 15.29 27.97
CA PRO A 235 -30.47 15.38 27.01
C PRO A 235 -30.54 16.70 26.22
N GLY A 236 -30.24 17.83 26.86
CA GLY A 236 -30.22 19.15 26.20
C GLY A 236 -29.11 19.27 25.16
N ASN A 237 -27.92 18.77 25.46
CA ASN A 237 -26.80 18.73 24.51
C ASN A 237 -27.04 17.71 23.40
N ALA A 238 -27.51 16.49 23.75
CA ALA A 238 -27.77 15.40 22.82
C ALA A 238 -28.73 15.81 21.69
N THR A 239 -29.83 16.51 22.01
CA THR A 239 -30.82 16.97 21.01
C THR A 239 -30.19 17.92 19.98
N VAL A 240 -29.29 18.80 20.42
CA VAL A 240 -28.57 19.73 19.54
C VAL A 240 -27.56 18.97 18.67
N LEU A 241 -26.83 18.02 19.26
CA LEU A 241 -25.87 17.19 18.52
C LEU A 241 -26.57 16.34 17.45
N GLU A 242 -27.66 15.68 17.79
CA GLU A 242 -28.46 14.83 16.88
C GLU A 242 -28.96 15.57 15.65
N SER A 243 -29.49 16.79 15.86
CA SER A 243 -30.09 17.58 14.78
C SER A 243 -29.09 18.38 13.97
N ALA A 244 -28.02 18.88 14.57
CA ALA A 244 -27.12 19.85 13.94
C ALA A 244 -25.69 19.33 13.68
N LEU A 245 -25.16 18.43 14.50
CA LEU A 245 -23.77 17.94 14.38
C LEU A 245 -23.67 16.61 13.64
N LEU A 246 -24.43 15.60 14.08
CA LEU A 246 -24.27 14.21 13.62
C LEU A 246 -24.45 14.03 12.11
N PRO A 247 -25.46 14.64 11.44
CA PRO A 247 -25.64 14.47 10.00
C PRO A 247 -24.41 14.92 9.20
N ALA A 248 -23.84 16.07 9.57
CA ALA A 248 -22.66 16.60 8.92
C ALA A 248 -21.39 15.82 9.27
N ALA A 249 -21.24 15.42 10.53
CA ALA A 249 -20.09 14.63 10.99
C ALA A 249 -20.04 13.26 10.30
N LEU A 250 -21.17 12.54 10.21
CA LEU A 250 -21.23 11.22 9.56
C LEU A 250 -21.15 11.30 8.03
N ALA A 251 -21.67 12.36 7.40
CA ALA A 251 -21.54 12.55 5.95
C ALA A 251 -20.08 12.59 5.49
N ARG A 252 -19.16 13.08 6.34
CA ARG A 252 -17.72 13.09 6.06
C ARG A 252 -17.07 11.72 6.03
N THR A 253 -17.76 10.71 6.58
CA THR A 253 -17.28 9.34 6.69
C THR A 253 -17.84 8.44 5.59
N ALA A 254 -18.78 8.95 4.79
CA ALA A 254 -19.40 8.21 3.70
C ALA A 254 -18.39 7.87 2.58
N PRO A 255 -18.57 6.73 1.88
CA PRO A 255 -17.77 6.39 0.71
C PRO A 255 -17.84 7.47 -0.38
N ARG A 256 -16.78 7.58 -1.19
CA ARG A 256 -16.78 8.50 -2.35
C ARG A 256 -17.72 7.98 -3.44
N GLY A 257 -18.51 8.87 -4.04
CA GLY A 257 -19.38 8.53 -5.17
C GLY A 257 -20.74 7.95 -4.79
N SER A 258 -20.94 7.50 -3.55
CA SER A 258 -22.28 7.39 -2.99
C SER A 258 -22.85 8.80 -2.79
N GLN A 259 -24.07 9.06 -3.28
CA GLN A 259 -24.86 10.15 -2.70
C GLN A 259 -24.89 9.88 -1.20
N PRO A 260 -24.54 10.85 -0.32
CA PRO A 260 -24.80 10.65 1.09
C PRO A 260 -26.27 10.29 1.18
N ALA A 261 -26.58 9.07 1.65
CA ALA A 261 -27.95 8.74 1.98
C ALA A 261 -28.41 9.90 2.88
N ALA A 262 -29.49 10.57 2.51
CA ALA A 262 -30.02 11.62 3.36
C ALA A 262 -30.30 10.95 4.70
N PHE A 263 -29.41 11.16 5.69
CA PHE A 263 -29.57 10.59 7.01
C PHE A 263 -30.94 11.02 7.50
N HIS A 264 -31.81 10.04 7.74
CA HIS A 264 -33.23 10.32 7.91
C HIS A 264 -33.49 10.95 9.27
N GLN A 265 -33.05 10.25 10.32
CA GLN A 265 -33.15 10.68 11.70
C GLN A 265 -32.06 9.96 12.51
N LEU A 266 -31.07 10.71 12.99
CA LEU A 266 -29.98 10.19 13.81
C LEU A 266 -30.31 10.37 15.28
N ARG A 267 -30.14 9.31 16.08
CA ARG A 267 -30.33 9.33 17.53
C ARG A 267 -29.09 8.82 18.25
N ILE A 268 -28.67 9.49 19.30
CA ILE A 268 -27.63 8.99 20.20
C ILE A 268 -28.26 7.88 21.04
N LEU A 269 -27.73 6.65 20.90
CA LEU A 269 -28.14 5.51 21.72
C LEU A 269 -27.46 5.53 23.08
N ASP A 270 -26.15 5.80 23.09
CA ASP A 270 -25.36 5.82 24.30
C ASP A 270 -24.07 6.62 24.09
N GLY A 271 -23.42 7.01 25.20
CA GLY A 271 -22.16 7.76 25.20
C GLY A 271 -21.22 7.28 26.30
N LEU A 272 -19.97 7.01 25.93
CA LEU A 272 -18.90 6.67 26.85
C LEU A 272 -17.90 7.82 27.00
N ALA A 273 -17.91 8.48 28.15
CA ALA A 273 -16.92 9.50 28.48
C ALA A 273 -15.53 8.88 28.67
N LEU A 274 -14.54 9.41 27.95
CA LEU A 274 -13.13 9.02 28.05
C LEU A 274 -12.41 9.94 29.04
N LYS A 275 -11.41 9.39 29.73
CA LYS A 275 -10.54 10.17 30.61
C LYS A 275 -9.45 10.86 29.80
N THR A 276 -9.64 12.15 29.53
CA THR A 276 -8.65 13.06 28.93
C THR A 276 -8.39 14.24 29.87
N GLN A 277 -7.45 15.12 29.55
CA GLN A 277 -7.38 16.45 30.16
C GLN A 277 -8.63 17.24 29.76
N GLU A 278 -9.09 18.14 30.63
CA GLU A 278 -10.29 18.93 30.41
C GLU A 278 -10.16 19.80 29.16
N PRO A 279 -11.20 19.87 28.29
CA PRO A 279 -12.63 19.67 28.60
C PRO A 279 -13.28 18.29 28.26
N GLY A 280 -12.51 17.24 27.93
CA GLY A 280 -13.05 15.87 27.83
C GLY A 280 -13.38 15.36 26.41
N ALA A 281 -13.43 14.04 26.24
CA ALA A 281 -13.86 13.37 25.00
C ALA A 281 -14.93 12.31 25.26
N THR A 282 -15.89 12.14 24.34
CA THR A 282 -17.00 11.17 24.45
C THR A 282 -17.12 10.33 23.18
N LEU A 283 -17.14 9.00 23.34
CA LEU A 283 -17.45 8.06 22.27
C LEU A 283 -18.96 7.82 22.23
N PHE A 284 -19.62 8.26 21.16
CA PHE A 284 -21.05 8.08 20.94
C PHE A 284 -21.34 6.86 20.05
N LEU A 285 -22.40 6.15 20.40
CA LEU A 285 -23.07 5.20 19.52
C LEU A 285 -24.34 5.87 18.98
N VAL A 286 -24.46 5.93 17.67
CA VAL A 286 -25.53 6.65 16.96
C VAL A 286 -26.30 5.67 16.09
N GLU A 287 -27.63 5.71 16.16
CA GLU A 287 -28.55 4.93 15.35
C GLU A 287 -29.19 5.79 14.26
N ASP A 288 -29.18 5.31 13.02
CA ASP A 288 -30.06 5.82 11.96
C ASP A 288 -31.42 5.11 12.03
N VAL A 289 -32.41 5.80 12.59
CA VAL A 289 -33.72 5.25 12.98
C VAL A 289 -34.57 4.82 11.78
N GLN A 290 -34.31 5.34 10.57
CA GLN A 290 -35.08 4.98 9.37
C GLN A 290 -34.23 4.26 8.30
N ALA A 291 -33.00 3.85 8.61
CA ALA A 291 -32.23 3.00 7.71
C ALA A 291 -33.00 1.69 7.42
N GLN A 292 -33.02 1.27 6.15
CA GLN A 292 -33.63 -0.02 5.79
C GLN A 292 -32.85 -1.16 6.47
N SER A 293 -33.61 -2.09 7.07
CA SER A 293 -33.12 -3.18 7.93
C SER A 293 -31.86 -3.90 7.42
N PRO A 294 -30.82 -4.09 8.27
CA PRO A 294 -30.75 -3.68 9.68
C PRO A 294 -30.47 -2.17 9.87
N PRO A 295 -30.89 -1.56 11.01
CA PRO A 295 -30.60 -0.16 11.31
C PRO A 295 -29.09 0.11 11.31
N GLY A 296 -28.68 1.23 10.69
CA GLY A 296 -27.27 1.62 10.58
C GLY A 296 -26.76 2.18 11.91
N LEU A 297 -25.88 1.43 12.58
CA LEU A 297 -25.18 1.93 13.76
C LEU A 297 -23.85 2.58 13.36
N HIS A 298 -23.55 3.69 14.01
CA HIS A 298 -22.38 4.51 13.75
C HIS A 298 -21.66 4.85 15.05
N GLN A 299 -20.32 4.78 15.03
CA GLN A 299 -19.48 5.30 16.10
C GLN A 299 -18.93 6.68 15.73
N LEU A 300 -19.08 7.63 16.65
CA LEU A 300 -18.48 8.95 16.55
C LEU A 300 -17.75 9.27 17.84
N LEU A 301 -16.47 9.59 17.75
CA LEU A 301 -15.70 10.11 18.88
C LEU A 301 -15.70 11.64 18.77
N VAL A 302 -16.14 12.34 19.81
CA VAL A 302 -16.20 13.81 19.83
C VAL A 302 -15.35 14.31 20.98
N SER A 303 -14.38 15.17 20.66
CA SER A 303 -13.58 15.88 21.66
C SER A 303 -14.00 17.33 21.75
N VAL A 304 -13.99 17.87 22.97
CA VAL A 304 -14.11 19.31 23.21
C VAL A 304 -12.70 19.87 23.32
N VAL A 305 -12.35 20.86 22.51
CA VAL A 305 -11.08 21.59 22.64
C VAL A 305 -11.38 22.97 23.21
N GLY A 306 -10.80 23.25 24.38
CA GLY A 306 -11.01 24.51 25.09
C GLY A 306 -10.45 25.72 24.34
N GLU A 307 -10.96 26.91 24.67
CA GLU A 307 -10.66 28.17 23.98
C GLU A 307 -9.15 28.42 23.76
N ARG A 308 -8.33 28.20 24.79
CA ARG A 308 -6.87 28.44 24.73
C ARG A 308 -6.16 27.63 23.64
N GLN A 309 -6.71 26.48 23.26
CA GLN A 309 -6.10 25.57 22.28
C GLN A 309 -6.87 25.56 20.95
N ALA A 310 -8.08 26.12 20.90
CA ALA A 310 -8.99 26.05 19.76
C ALA A 310 -8.38 26.63 18.47
N GLU A 311 -7.72 27.79 18.55
CA GLU A 311 -7.06 28.42 17.40
C GLU A 311 -5.89 27.58 16.88
N ALA A 312 -5.00 27.14 17.79
CA ALA A 312 -3.85 26.32 17.45
C ALA A 312 -4.26 24.98 16.84
N PHE A 313 -5.28 24.32 17.42
CA PHE A 313 -5.82 23.07 16.90
C PHE A 313 -6.46 23.26 15.53
N SER A 314 -7.27 24.31 15.36
CA SER A 314 -7.92 24.63 14.07
C SER A 314 -6.90 24.93 12.97
N ALA A 315 -5.78 25.57 13.31
CA ALA A 315 -4.70 25.84 12.36
C ALA A 315 -3.95 24.56 11.97
N GLN A 316 -3.72 23.63 12.90
CA GLN A 316 -3.00 22.38 12.66
C GLN A 316 -3.86 21.32 11.98
N MET A 317 -5.13 21.21 12.36
CA MET A 317 -6.06 20.17 11.91
C MET A 317 -7.43 20.78 11.54
N PRO A 318 -7.51 21.66 10.52
CA PRO A 318 -8.77 22.30 10.15
C PRO A 318 -9.82 21.28 9.71
N GLY A 319 -9.39 20.17 9.12
CA GLY A 319 -10.26 19.06 8.73
C GLY A 319 -10.90 18.36 9.94
N ALA A 320 -10.33 18.38 11.14
CA ALA A 320 -10.90 17.69 12.29
C ALA A 320 -12.07 18.46 12.93
N VAL A 321 -12.21 19.75 12.66
CA VAL A 321 -13.22 20.60 13.29
C VAL A 321 -14.62 20.23 12.80
N LEU A 322 -15.53 19.94 13.75
CA LEU A 322 -16.92 19.61 13.48
C LEU A 322 -17.84 20.82 13.69
N ALA A 323 -17.65 21.60 14.77
CA ALA A 323 -18.44 22.80 15.06
C ALA A 323 -17.72 23.76 16.02
N ARG A 324 -18.20 25.02 16.07
CA ARG A 324 -17.78 26.02 17.07
C ARG A 324 -18.86 26.18 18.13
N LEU A 325 -18.45 26.37 19.38
CA LEU A 325 -19.36 26.53 20.51
C LEU A 325 -19.54 28.01 20.86
N ASP A 326 -20.79 28.44 21.00
CA ASP A 326 -21.14 29.78 21.46
C ASP A 326 -21.35 29.76 22.98
N GLY A 327 -20.33 30.18 23.73
CA GLY A 327 -20.34 30.22 25.19
C GLY A 327 -20.08 31.61 25.77
N ARG A 328 -20.59 31.88 26.99
CA ARG A 328 -20.40 33.14 27.75
C ARG A 328 -18.93 33.43 28.13
N GLY A 329 -17.99 32.52 27.84
CA GLY A 329 -16.59 32.59 28.26
C GLY A 329 -15.55 32.31 27.17
N GLY A 330 -15.91 32.30 25.87
CA GLY A 330 -14.94 32.09 24.77
C GLY A 330 -15.35 31.06 23.71
N GLN A 331 -14.65 31.02 22.56
CA GLN A 331 -14.93 30.11 21.42
C GLN A 331 -14.21 28.76 21.59
N ALA A 332 -14.80 27.81 22.32
CA ALA A 332 -14.40 26.40 22.28
C ALA A 332 -14.84 25.73 20.96
N ILE A 333 -14.26 24.57 20.62
CA ILE A 333 -14.61 23.83 19.40
C ILE A 333 -14.89 22.35 19.69
N LEU A 334 -15.79 21.76 18.89
CA LEU A 334 -15.98 20.31 18.81
C LEU A 334 -15.21 19.76 17.62
N VAL A 335 -14.50 18.66 17.82
CA VAL A 335 -13.66 18.04 16.79
C VAL A 335 -13.92 16.53 16.71
N ASP A 336 -13.66 15.92 15.54
CA ASP A 336 -13.65 14.46 15.40
C ASP A 336 -12.51 13.94 16.25
N GLY A 337 -12.85 13.32 17.38
CA GLY A 337 -11.87 12.86 18.35
C GLY A 337 -11.05 11.66 17.87
N PHE A 338 -11.38 11.07 16.71
CA PHE A 338 -10.44 10.18 16.03
C PHE A 338 -9.22 10.94 15.47
N ASP A 339 -9.36 12.22 15.13
CA ASP A 339 -8.26 13.10 14.76
C ASP A 339 -7.51 13.70 15.96
N ASP A 340 -8.12 13.68 17.15
CA ASP A 340 -7.53 14.17 18.40
C ASP A 340 -6.64 13.10 19.08
N PRO A 341 -5.31 13.31 19.16
CA PRO A 341 -4.42 12.37 19.84
C PRO A 341 -4.80 12.13 21.30
N GLU A 342 -5.36 13.12 21.98
CA GLU A 342 -5.69 13.00 23.40
C GLU A 342 -6.89 12.07 23.63
N ALA A 343 -7.93 12.18 22.82
CA ALA A 343 -9.05 11.25 22.86
C ALA A 343 -8.64 9.82 22.46
N VAL A 344 -7.77 9.66 21.47
CA VAL A 344 -7.21 8.34 21.10
C VAL A 344 -6.39 7.75 22.25
N ALA A 345 -5.62 8.58 22.97
CA ALA A 345 -4.92 8.16 24.19
C ALA A 345 -5.90 7.70 25.29
N GLY A 346 -6.98 8.45 25.51
CA GLY A 346 -8.04 8.08 26.46
C GLY A 346 -8.68 6.73 26.14
N LEU A 347 -8.94 6.45 24.85
CA LEU A 347 -9.46 5.16 24.38
C LEU A 347 -8.45 4.01 24.59
N ALA A 348 -7.16 4.26 24.36
CA ALA A 348 -6.11 3.29 24.61
C ALA A 348 -6.01 2.92 26.10
N VAL A 349 -6.03 3.91 26.98
CA VAL A 349 -5.99 3.71 28.44
C VAL A 349 -7.23 2.96 28.95
N LEU A 350 -8.40 3.27 28.37
CA LEU A 350 -9.64 2.56 28.66
C LEU A 350 -9.47 1.05 28.41
N LEU A 351 -8.93 0.67 27.24
CA LEU A 351 -8.68 -0.73 26.88
C LEU A 351 -7.68 -1.43 27.82
N GLY A 352 -6.76 -0.69 28.45
CA GLY A 352 -5.86 -1.22 29.48
C GLY A 352 -6.51 -1.45 30.85
N SER A 353 -7.68 -0.87 31.12
CA SER A 353 -8.27 -0.84 32.46
C SER A 353 -8.95 -2.14 32.91
N SER A 354 -9.35 -3.02 31.98
CA SER A 354 -10.12 -4.26 32.25
C SER A 354 -11.40 -4.03 33.08
N ARG A 355 -12.09 -2.91 32.87
CA ARG A 355 -13.28 -2.50 33.65
C ARG A 355 -14.56 -2.56 32.83
N LYS A 356 -15.68 -2.60 33.56
CA LYS A 356 -17.03 -2.33 33.03
C LYS A 356 -17.33 -0.85 33.21
N HIS A 357 -17.87 -0.23 32.18
CA HIS A 357 -18.30 1.15 32.19
C HIS A 357 -19.80 1.20 31.91
N HIS A 358 -20.51 2.03 32.66
CA HIS A 358 -21.95 2.22 32.46
C HIS A 358 -22.14 3.33 31.43
N GLY A 359 -22.97 3.06 30.43
CA GLY A 359 -23.57 4.09 29.61
C GLY A 359 -24.86 4.60 30.24
N GLN A 360 -25.70 5.26 29.45
CA GLN A 360 -27.03 5.73 29.85
C GLN A 360 -27.97 4.54 30.08
N ASP A 361 -28.09 3.68 29.07
CA ASP A 361 -29.02 2.55 29.08
C ASP A 361 -28.31 1.19 29.00
N ALA A 362 -27.02 1.17 28.64
CA ALA A 362 -26.28 -0.06 28.35
C ALA A 362 -24.90 -0.10 29.03
N ARG A 363 -24.07 -1.08 28.65
CA ARG A 363 -22.74 -1.28 29.23
C ARG A 363 -21.66 -1.32 28.16
N PHE A 364 -20.55 -0.68 28.46
CA PHE A 364 -19.31 -0.82 27.71
C PHE A 364 -18.37 -1.76 28.47
N LEU A 365 -17.99 -2.86 27.84
CA LEU A 365 -17.16 -3.90 28.42
C LEU A 365 -15.77 -3.91 27.77
N VAL A 366 -14.75 -3.73 28.59
CA VAL A 366 -13.36 -4.01 28.19
C VAL A 366 -13.05 -5.47 28.51
N GLN A 367 -12.79 -6.25 27.47
CA GLN A 367 -12.39 -7.65 27.60
C GLN A 367 -10.88 -7.78 27.36
N PRO A 368 -10.08 -8.12 28.40
CA PRO A 368 -8.67 -8.45 28.20
C PRO A 368 -8.52 -9.84 27.57
N HIS A 369 -7.65 -9.94 26.56
CA HIS A 369 -7.30 -11.19 25.87
C HIS A 369 -5.86 -11.64 26.13
N ALA A 370 -5.06 -10.79 26.78
CA ALA A 370 -3.68 -11.05 27.19
C ALA A 370 -3.50 -10.91 28.71
N PRO A 371 -2.49 -11.56 29.32
CA PRO A 371 -2.19 -11.39 30.74
C PRO A 371 -1.81 -9.94 31.04
N LYS A 372 -2.08 -9.48 32.27
CA LYS A 372 -1.84 -8.09 32.70
C LYS A 372 -0.42 -7.59 32.44
N SER A 373 0.59 -8.46 32.49
CA SER A 373 1.99 -8.13 32.18
C SER A 373 2.21 -7.65 30.73
N ARG A 374 1.32 -7.99 29.80
CA ARG A 374 1.36 -7.61 28.39
C ARG A 374 0.51 -6.37 28.07
N LEU A 375 -0.32 -5.91 29.01
CA LEU A 375 -1.16 -4.72 28.82
C LEU A 375 -0.42 -3.40 29.14
N GLY A 376 0.88 -3.46 29.47
CA GLY A 376 1.72 -2.30 29.74
C GLY A 376 1.59 -1.17 28.69
N PRO A 377 1.61 -1.47 27.38
CA PRO A 377 1.43 -0.46 26.33
C PRO A 377 0.08 0.29 26.35
N LEU A 378 -0.92 -0.22 27.08
CA LEU A 378 -2.25 0.36 27.22
C LEU A 378 -2.49 0.91 28.64
N ALA A 379 -1.51 0.81 29.55
CA ALA A 379 -1.70 1.15 30.96
C ALA A 379 -1.61 2.66 31.23
N GLN A 380 -0.94 3.40 30.35
CA GLN A 380 -0.73 4.84 30.45
C GLN A 380 -1.01 5.50 29.09
N PRO A 381 -1.31 6.81 29.05
CA PRO A 381 -1.44 7.54 27.80
C PRO A 381 -0.17 7.37 26.94
N PRO A 382 -0.28 6.94 25.67
CA PRO A 382 0.88 6.75 24.81
C PRO A 382 1.57 8.08 24.50
N SER A 383 2.90 8.04 24.40
CA SER A 383 3.71 9.24 24.10
C SER A 383 3.68 9.63 22.62
N GLN A 384 3.51 8.64 21.74
CA GLN A 384 3.44 8.80 20.30
C GLN A 384 2.23 8.04 19.76
N ILE A 385 1.34 8.76 19.07
CA ILE A 385 0.20 8.20 18.36
C ILE A 385 0.39 8.51 16.88
N ARG A 386 0.38 7.46 16.05
CA ARG A 386 0.43 7.60 14.60
C ARG A 386 -0.74 6.88 13.97
N ARG A 387 -1.62 7.62 13.30
CA ARG A 387 -2.68 7.01 12.48
C ARG A 387 -2.04 6.21 11.35
N ILE A 388 -2.43 4.94 11.23
CA ILE A 388 -1.96 4.01 10.19
C ILE A 388 -2.89 4.05 8.98
N ARG A 389 -4.20 4.01 9.21
CA ARG A 389 -5.22 4.02 8.15
C ARG A 389 -6.55 4.57 8.67
N ALA A 390 -7.24 5.33 7.85
CA ALA A 390 -8.66 5.67 8.04
C ALA A 390 -9.42 5.28 6.75
N THR A 391 -10.49 4.51 6.90
CA THR A 391 -11.46 4.15 5.87
C THR A 391 -12.87 4.50 6.36
N PRO A 392 -13.89 4.47 5.49
CA PRO A 392 -15.29 4.61 5.93
C PRO A 392 -15.67 3.65 7.07
N HIS A 393 -15.10 2.44 7.07
CA HIS A 393 -15.46 1.39 8.03
C HIS A 393 -14.55 1.30 9.26
N THR A 394 -13.30 1.75 9.19
CA THR A 394 -12.33 1.53 10.27
C THR A 394 -11.33 2.68 10.40
N VAL A 395 -10.82 2.90 11.61
CA VAL A 395 -9.66 3.76 11.85
C VAL A 395 -8.64 3.02 12.71
N SER A 396 -7.36 3.13 12.37
CA SER A 396 -6.28 2.40 13.04
C SER A 396 -5.07 3.26 13.38
N TYR A 397 -4.40 2.92 14.48
CA TYR A 397 -3.30 3.66 15.08
C TYR A 397 -2.17 2.74 15.53
N SER A 398 -0.93 3.23 15.44
CA SER A 398 0.21 2.76 16.22
C SER A 398 0.32 3.60 17.49
N LEU A 399 0.45 2.94 18.63
CA LEU A 399 0.63 3.53 19.95
C LEU A 399 2.03 3.16 20.45
N ASP A 400 2.93 4.14 20.53
CA ASP A 400 4.36 3.97 20.91
C ASP A 400 5.10 2.87 20.13
N ASN A 401 4.60 2.49 18.95
CA ASN A 401 5.05 1.30 18.20
C ASN A 401 5.04 0.01 19.04
N ALA A 402 4.19 -0.05 20.06
CA ALA A 402 4.05 -1.19 20.98
C ALA A 402 2.66 -1.83 20.89
N ALA A 403 1.61 -1.03 20.66
CA ALA A 403 0.25 -1.53 20.41
C ALA A 403 -0.33 -0.98 19.11
N PHE A 404 -1.12 -1.81 18.43
CA PHE A 404 -1.94 -1.43 17.30
C PHE A 404 -3.40 -1.35 17.76
N LEU A 405 -4.03 -0.18 17.62
CA LEU A 405 -5.42 0.05 17.95
C LEU A 405 -6.23 0.15 16.66
N LYS A 406 -7.32 -0.60 16.56
CA LYS A 406 -8.29 -0.55 15.46
C LYS A 406 -9.67 -0.30 16.02
N VAL A 407 -10.36 0.69 15.45
CA VAL A 407 -11.72 1.10 15.82
C VAL A 407 -12.63 0.87 14.62
N TYR A 408 -13.78 0.25 14.84
CA TYR A 408 -14.80 0.04 13.82
C TYR A 408 -15.76 1.23 13.80
N ARG A 409 -16.05 1.84 12.65
CA ARG A 409 -16.98 2.97 12.55
C ARG A 409 -18.45 2.54 12.48
N HIS A 410 -18.70 1.31 12.06
CA HIS A 410 -20.05 0.72 11.96
C HIS A 410 -20.08 -0.60 12.75
N PRO A 411 -20.35 -0.55 14.06
CA PRO A 411 -20.47 -1.77 14.86
C PRO A 411 -21.75 -2.53 14.47
N GLU A 412 -21.68 -3.85 14.53
CA GLU A 412 -22.79 -4.74 14.21
C GLU A 412 -23.02 -5.73 15.35
N GLU A 413 -24.28 -6.11 15.58
CA GLU A 413 -24.63 -7.14 16.55
C GLU A 413 -24.04 -8.50 16.16
N GLY A 414 -23.36 -9.12 17.13
CA GLY A 414 -22.94 -10.50 17.05
C GLY A 414 -21.44 -10.70 17.13
N LYS A 415 -21.02 -11.97 16.97
CA LYS A 415 -19.62 -12.37 17.16
C LYS A 415 -18.74 -11.80 16.06
N HIS A 416 -17.96 -10.78 16.40
CA HIS A 416 -17.00 -10.21 15.47
C HIS A 416 -15.86 -11.20 15.13
N PRO A 417 -15.57 -11.48 13.84
CA PRO A 417 -14.57 -12.47 13.44
C PRO A 417 -13.16 -12.19 13.95
N GLU A 418 -12.72 -10.92 13.95
CA GLU A 418 -11.33 -10.58 14.29
C GLU A 418 -10.91 -11.01 15.71
N PRO A 419 -11.59 -10.59 16.80
CA PRO A 419 -11.23 -11.07 18.14
C PRO A 419 -11.48 -12.57 18.34
N GLU A 420 -12.50 -13.14 17.68
CA GLU A 420 -12.78 -14.59 17.76
C GLU A 420 -11.64 -15.42 17.17
N LEU A 421 -11.26 -15.12 15.92
CA LEU A 421 -10.24 -15.85 15.17
C LEU A 421 -8.86 -15.67 15.79
N LEU A 422 -8.47 -14.45 16.17
CA LEU A 422 -7.16 -14.20 16.80
C LEU A 422 -7.02 -14.97 18.12
N THR A 423 -8.07 -15.00 18.94
CA THR A 423 -8.08 -15.76 20.20
C THR A 423 -7.91 -17.26 19.95
N LEU A 424 -8.64 -17.81 18.97
CA LEU A 424 -8.60 -19.23 18.62
C LEU A 424 -7.26 -19.64 18.00
N LEU A 425 -6.73 -18.84 17.08
CA LEU A 425 -5.43 -19.08 16.46
C LEU A 425 -4.31 -19.04 17.49
N HIS A 426 -4.36 -18.09 18.42
CA HIS A 426 -3.39 -18.02 19.50
C HIS A 426 -3.45 -19.25 20.41
N ALA A 427 -4.66 -19.66 20.81
CA ALA A 427 -4.86 -20.86 21.63
C ALA A 427 -4.41 -22.15 20.92
N ALA A 428 -4.56 -22.21 19.58
CA ALA A 428 -4.08 -23.31 18.76
C ALA A 428 -2.56 -23.27 18.48
N GLY A 429 -1.84 -22.27 18.98
CA GLY A 429 -0.40 -22.11 18.76
C GLY A 429 -0.05 -21.78 17.31
N PHE A 430 -0.98 -21.20 16.53
CA PHE A 430 -0.71 -20.83 15.15
C PHE A 430 0.39 -19.75 15.09
N PRO A 431 1.51 -20.00 14.40
CA PRO A 431 2.55 -18.99 14.25
C PRO A 431 2.06 -17.88 13.32
N GLY A 432 2.54 -16.66 13.51
CA GLY A 432 2.37 -15.58 12.54
C GLY A 432 1.00 -14.90 12.55
N VAL A 433 0.44 -14.64 13.73
CA VAL A 433 -0.65 -13.68 13.94
C VAL A 433 -0.30 -12.75 15.10
N PRO A 434 -0.72 -11.47 15.07
CA PRO A 434 -0.51 -10.57 16.19
C PRO A 434 -1.31 -11.06 17.41
N ARG A 435 -0.75 -10.89 18.60
CA ARG A 435 -1.46 -11.22 19.84
C ARG A 435 -2.51 -10.15 20.12
N LEU A 436 -3.76 -10.58 20.29
CA LEU A 436 -4.85 -9.73 20.76
C LEU A 436 -4.61 -9.36 22.23
N LEU A 437 -4.61 -8.06 22.55
CA LEU A 437 -4.39 -7.54 23.90
C LEU A 437 -5.72 -7.33 24.64
N ALA A 438 -6.62 -6.58 24.02
CA ALA A 438 -7.92 -6.22 24.60
C ALA A 438 -8.94 -5.88 23.50
N SER A 439 -10.23 -5.96 23.82
CA SER A 439 -11.31 -5.45 22.98
C SER A 439 -12.29 -4.63 23.81
N LEU A 440 -12.88 -3.61 23.19
CA LEU A 440 -13.99 -2.84 23.72
C LEU A 440 -15.26 -3.31 23.03
N ALA A 441 -16.27 -3.71 23.80
CA ALA A 441 -17.58 -4.10 23.31
C ALA A 441 -18.69 -3.28 23.95
N TYR A 442 -19.77 -3.07 23.23
CA TYR A 442 -21.03 -2.54 23.72
C TYR A 442 -22.03 -3.67 23.91
N GLN A 443 -22.63 -3.75 25.09
CA GLN A 443 -23.62 -4.73 25.46
C GLN A 443 -24.98 -4.03 25.58
N PRO A 444 -25.84 -4.11 24.55
CA PRO A 444 -27.16 -3.48 24.57
C PRO A 444 -28.07 -4.13 25.64
N PRO A 445 -29.18 -3.47 26.04
CA PRO A 445 -30.16 -4.05 26.96
C PRO A 445 -30.80 -5.33 26.43
N SER A 446 -30.93 -5.43 25.11
CA SER A 446 -31.42 -6.58 24.36
C SER A 446 -30.61 -6.72 23.07
N GLY A 447 -30.27 -7.95 22.66
CA GLY A 447 -29.47 -8.21 21.46
C GLY A 447 -28.15 -8.90 21.78
N GLU A 448 -27.27 -8.99 20.78
CA GLU A 448 -25.91 -9.53 20.96
C GLU A 448 -24.88 -8.40 21.20
N ASP A 449 -23.76 -8.73 21.85
CA ASP A 449 -22.67 -7.77 22.06
C ASP A 449 -22.08 -7.28 20.72
N MET A 450 -21.68 -6.02 20.68
CA MET A 450 -21.08 -5.36 19.51
C MET A 450 -19.65 -4.96 19.78
N VAL A 451 -18.70 -5.41 18.96
CA VAL A 451 -17.29 -5.02 19.13
C VAL A 451 -17.06 -3.62 18.55
N LEU A 452 -16.57 -2.71 19.39
CA LEU A 452 -16.32 -1.31 19.03
C LEU A 452 -14.87 -1.06 18.61
N ALA A 453 -13.92 -1.67 19.32
CA ALA A 453 -12.49 -1.53 19.06
C ALA A 453 -11.70 -2.75 19.53
N VAL A 454 -10.53 -2.96 18.93
CA VAL A 454 -9.56 -4.00 19.32
C VAL A 454 -8.15 -3.40 19.43
N ALA A 455 -7.40 -3.86 20.42
CA ALA A 455 -5.98 -3.58 20.57
C ALA A 455 -5.17 -4.87 20.46
N MET A 456 -4.09 -4.86 19.69
CA MET A 456 -3.18 -5.99 19.47
C MET A 456 -1.72 -5.55 19.59
N GLU A 457 -0.78 -6.48 19.73
CA GLU A 457 0.65 -6.18 19.71
C GLU A 457 1.04 -5.54 18.36
N TYR A 458 1.78 -4.44 18.39
CA TYR A 458 2.25 -3.77 17.18
C TYR A 458 3.42 -4.54 16.54
N VAL A 459 3.31 -4.85 15.26
CA VAL A 459 4.37 -5.55 14.52
C VAL A 459 5.38 -4.55 13.96
N GLN A 460 6.52 -4.42 14.65
CA GLN A 460 7.58 -3.48 14.25
C GLN A 460 8.33 -3.94 13.00
N ASN A 461 8.79 -2.98 12.20
CA ASN A 461 9.61 -3.19 11.00
C ASN A 461 8.97 -4.12 9.95
N ALA A 462 7.65 -4.29 10.01
CA ALA A 462 6.92 -5.06 9.02
C ALA A 462 6.66 -4.23 7.76
N GLU A 463 6.88 -4.86 6.62
CA GLU A 463 6.48 -4.37 5.32
C GLU A 463 5.14 -4.99 4.92
N LYS A 464 4.25 -4.26 4.24
CA LYS A 464 3.04 -4.89 3.70
C LYS A 464 3.40 -5.86 2.58
N GLY A 465 2.78 -7.04 2.55
CA GLY A 465 3.04 -8.06 1.53
C GLY A 465 2.85 -7.55 0.11
N ARG A 466 1.89 -6.63 -0.11
CA ARG A 466 1.70 -5.96 -1.40
C ARG A 466 2.92 -5.13 -1.83
N ALA A 467 3.53 -4.37 -0.91
CA ALA A 467 4.71 -3.56 -1.22
C ALA A 467 5.90 -4.47 -1.58
N PHE A 468 6.13 -5.51 -0.78
CA PHE A 468 7.15 -6.51 -1.04
C PHE A 468 7.02 -7.14 -2.44
N VAL A 469 5.80 -7.57 -2.81
CA VAL A 469 5.54 -8.18 -4.12
C VAL A 469 5.71 -7.16 -5.25
N LEU A 470 5.24 -5.92 -5.06
CA LEU A 470 5.38 -4.87 -6.06
C LEU A 470 6.86 -4.58 -6.36
N ASP A 471 7.68 -4.42 -5.34
CA ASP A 471 9.13 -4.19 -5.47
C ASP A 471 9.83 -5.41 -6.09
N GLY A 472 9.37 -6.62 -5.77
CA GLY A 472 9.84 -7.86 -6.40
C GLY A 472 9.56 -7.91 -7.90
N VAL A 473 8.38 -7.47 -8.34
CA VAL A 473 8.02 -7.41 -9.76
C VAL A 473 8.79 -6.30 -10.48
N GLU A 474 8.89 -5.09 -9.90
CA GLU A 474 9.66 -3.99 -10.52
C GLU A 474 11.12 -4.43 -10.76
N ARG A 475 11.75 -5.05 -9.75
CA ARG A 475 13.11 -5.60 -9.88
C ARG A 475 13.23 -6.67 -10.97
N TYR A 476 12.25 -7.57 -11.06
CA TYR A 476 12.21 -8.59 -12.10
C TYR A 476 12.15 -7.97 -13.50
N LEU A 477 11.29 -6.96 -13.70
CA LEU A 477 11.17 -6.27 -15.00
C LEU A 477 12.50 -5.60 -15.40
N GLU A 478 13.18 -4.95 -14.45
CA GLU A 478 14.50 -4.35 -14.68
C GLU A 478 15.57 -5.39 -15.05
N GLN A 479 15.58 -6.54 -14.37
CA GLN A 479 16.51 -7.63 -14.63
C GLN A 479 16.27 -8.28 -16.00
N VAL A 480 15.01 -8.44 -16.40
CA VAL A 480 14.65 -8.94 -17.74
C VAL A 480 15.25 -8.05 -18.82
N LEU A 481 15.09 -6.72 -18.70
CA LEU A 481 15.65 -5.75 -19.66
C LEU A 481 17.18 -5.78 -19.69
N ALA A 482 17.83 -6.03 -18.55
CA ALA A 482 19.28 -6.13 -18.47
C ALA A 482 19.85 -7.47 -18.98
N SER A 483 19.06 -8.55 -18.94
CA SER A 483 19.52 -9.89 -19.30
C SER A 483 19.74 -10.09 -20.80
N GLY A 484 19.18 -9.23 -21.66
CA GLY A 484 19.54 -9.07 -23.07
C GLY A 484 19.32 -10.24 -24.04
N ALA A 485 19.02 -11.49 -23.59
CA ALA A 485 18.92 -12.62 -24.53
C ALA A 485 18.25 -13.92 -24.03
N THR A 486 17.72 -14.02 -22.80
CA THR A 486 17.08 -15.29 -22.38
C THR A 486 15.76 -15.46 -23.15
N PRO A 487 15.58 -16.50 -24.00
CA PRO A 487 14.31 -16.68 -24.67
C PRO A 487 13.22 -16.98 -23.65
N LEU A 488 12.01 -16.48 -23.89
CA LEU A 488 10.84 -16.87 -23.12
C LEU A 488 10.61 -18.37 -23.26
N PRO A 489 10.35 -19.11 -22.18
CA PRO A 489 10.00 -20.51 -22.29
C PRO A 489 8.60 -20.63 -22.91
N PRO A 490 8.30 -21.72 -23.64
CA PRO A 490 6.96 -21.97 -24.12
C PRO A 490 6.00 -22.09 -22.93
N LEU A 491 4.96 -21.27 -22.92
CA LEU A 491 3.92 -21.33 -21.89
C LEU A 491 2.96 -22.47 -22.22
N PRO A 492 2.78 -23.48 -21.35
CA PRO A 492 1.85 -24.58 -21.61
C PRO A 492 0.41 -24.08 -21.81
N ALA A 493 -0.39 -24.77 -22.64
CA ALA A 493 -1.77 -24.37 -22.91
C ALA A 493 -2.65 -24.36 -21.64
N ASP A 494 -2.58 -25.43 -20.85
CA ASP A 494 -3.23 -25.49 -19.53
C ASP A 494 -2.49 -24.58 -18.55
N TYR A 495 -3.14 -23.51 -18.09
CA TYR A 495 -2.56 -22.53 -17.18
C TYR A 495 -2.09 -23.14 -15.85
N PHE A 496 -2.71 -24.24 -15.41
CA PHE A 496 -2.37 -24.94 -14.17
C PHE A 496 -1.11 -25.81 -14.27
N THR A 497 -0.54 -25.95 -15.48
CA THR A 497 0.74 -26.62 -15.67
C THR A 497 1.89 -25.63 -15.48
N PRO A 498 2.89 -25.90 -14.62
CA PRO A 498 4.06 -25.04 -14.45
C PRO A 498 4.84 -24.88 -15.77
N PRO A 499 5.31 -23.67 -16.11
CA PRO A 499 6.20 -23.50 -17.25
C PRO A 499 7.56 -24.19 -16.99
N PRO A 500 8.20 -24.76 -18.03
CA PRO A 500 9.53 -25.34 -17.89
C PRO A 500 10.58 -24.22 -17.83
N LEU A 501 11.08 -23.92 -16.63
CA LEU A 501 12.05 -22.84 -16.41
C LEU A 501 13.51 -23.36 -16.43
N SER A 502 14.40 -22.64 -17.11
CA SER A 502 15.85 -22.80 -16.95
C SER A 502 16.33 -22.30 -15.57
N GLU A 503 17.58 -22.56 -15.21
CA GLU A 503 18.20 -21.97 -14.01
C GLU A 503 18.22 -20.44 -14.10
N ASP A 504 18.69 -19.88 -15.22
CA ASP A 504 18.70 -18.42 -15.44
C ASP A 504 17.32 -17.78 -15.29
N GLN A 505 16.25 -18.43 -15.80
CA GLN A 505 14.89 -17.91 -15.67
C GLN A 505 14.37 -17.98 -14.23
N ARG A 506 14.77 -19.01 -13.46
CA ARG A 506 14.44 -19.09 -12.03
C ARG A 506 15.17 -18.01 -11.23
N ASP A 507 16.42 -17.75 -11.58
CA ASP A 507 17.21 -16.70 -10.96
C ASP A 507 16.66 -15.30 -11.27
N LEU A 508 16.19 -15.07 -12.50
CA LEU A 508 15.48 -13.83 -12.88
C LEU A 508 14.23 -13.61 -12.06
N ILE A 509 13.34 -14.61 -11.93
CA ILE A 509 12.11 -14.48 -11.12
C ILE A 509 12.44 -14.23 -9.64
N GLY A 510 13.56 -14.78 -9.18
CA GLY A 510 14.13 -14.58 -7.85
C GLY A 510 13.71 -15.66 -6.86
N ALA A 511 14.69 -16.44 -6.40
CA ALA A 511 14.49 -17.52 -5.44
C ALA A 511 13.80 -17.06 -4.14
N TYR A 512 14.12 -15.84 -3.67
CA TYR A 512 13.52 -15.26 -2.47
C TYR A 512 12.01 -15.02 -2.63
N THR A 513 11.60 -14.51 -3.79
CA THR A 513 10.19 -14.27 -4.13
C THR A 513 9.40 -15.57 -4.22
N LEU A 514 9.98 -16.59 -4.85
CA LEU A 514 9.33 -17.91 -4.96
C LEU A 514 9.22 -18.59 -3.60
N GLU A 515 10.24 -18.49 -2.76
CA GLU A 515 10.21 -19.00 -1.39
C GLU A 515 9.13 -18.32 -0.54
N PHE A 516 8.95 -17.01 -0.71
CA PHE A 516 7.84 -16.28 -0.06
C PHE A 516 6.47 -16.88 -0.46
N PHE A 517 6.20 -17.05 -1.74
CA PHE A 517 4.93 -17.63 -2.21
C PHE A 517 4.73 -19.08 -1.77
N ARG A 518 5.81 -19.88 -1.77
CA ARG A 518 5.78 -21.26 -1.27
C ARG A 518 5.40 -21.31 0.21
N ARG A 519 6.06 -20.50 1.06
CA ARG A 519 5.74 -20.41 2.49
C ARG A 519 4.34 -19.87 2.73
N LEU A 520 3.90 -18.91 1.93
CA LEU A 520 2.54 -18.36 1.99
C LEU A 520 1.50 -19.44 1.74
N GLY A 521 1.67 -20.27 0.70
CA GLY A 521 0.79 -21.41 0.43
C GLY A 521 0.74 -22.40 1.60
N GLN A 522 1.90 -22.72 2.18
CA GLN A 522 2.00 -23.60 3.35
C GLN A 522 1.32 -23.01 4.59
N ARG A 523 1.47 -21.71 4.85
CA ARG A 523 0.84 -21.03 5.99
C ARG A 523 -0.68 -20.94 5.83
N THR A 524 -1.16 -20.69 4.62
CA THR A 524 -2.60 -20.71 4.30
C THR A 524 -3.20 -22.11 4.53
N ALA A 525 -2.50 -23.17 4.12
CA ALA A 525 -2.93 -24.54 4.39
C ALA A 525 -2.97 -24.85 5.89
N ALA A 526 -1.94 -24.43 6.64
CA ALA A 526 -1.89 -24.59 8.08
C ALA A 526 -3.04 -23.84 8.79
N PHE A 527 -3.34 -22.61 8.35
CA PHE A 527 -4.47 -21.84 8.84
C PHE A 527 -5.80 -22.59 8.64
N HIS A 528 -6.08 -23.06 7.42
CA HIS A 528 -7.31 -23.79 7.12
C HIS A 528 -7.44 -25.11 7.89
N LYS A 529 -6.32 -25.85 8.09
CA LYS A 529 -6.32 -27.05 8.94
C LYS A 529 -6.70 -26.76 10.38
N ILE A 530 -6.18 -25.67 10.96
CA ILE A 530 -6.56 -25.25 12.31
C ILE A 530 -8.03 -24.88 12.35
N MET A 531 -8.52 -24.07 11.40
CA MET A 531 -9.94 -23.68 11.34
C MET A 531 -10.86 -24.91 11.26
N ALA A 532 -10.52 -25.90 10.44
CA ALA A 532 -11.27 -27.14 10.30
C ALA A 532 -11.21 -28.05 11.54
N GLY A 533 -10.14 -27.95 12.34
CA GLY A 533 -9.92 -28.77 13.53
C GLY A 533 -10.53 -28.25 14.83
N ILE A 534 -11.08 -27.03 14.84
CA ILE A 534 -11.67 -26.44 16.05
C ILE A 534 -13.00 -27.12 16.39
N ALA A 535 -13.06 -27.78 17.55
CA ALA A 535 -14.24 -28.48 18.06
C ALA A 535 -15.28 -27.52 18.68
N ARG A 536 -15.70 -26.49 17.94
CA ARG A 536 -16.80 -25.58 18.30
C ARG A 536 -17.85 -25.60 17.18
N PRO A 537 -19.17 -25.59 17.47
CA PRO A 537 -20.21 -25.71 16.44
C PRO A 537 -20.08 -24.74 15.25
N ALA A 538 -19.66 -23.49 15.52
CA ALA A 538 -19.43 -22.47 14.49
C ALA A 538 -18.23 -22.77 13.56
N PHE A 539 -17.35 -23.72 13.91
CA PHE A 539 -16.13 -24.08 13.20
C PHE A 539 -16.14 -25.49 12.64
N VAL A 540 -16.98 -26.39 13.18
CA VAL A 540 -17.13 -27.76 12.68
C VAL A 540 -17.39 -27.73 11.16
N PRO A 541 -16.55 -28.37 10.34
CA PRO A 541 -16.72 -28.39 8.89
C PRO A 541 -18.09 -28.93 8.47
N GLU A 542 -18.68 -28.34 7.44
CA GLU A 542 -19.95 -28.78 6.88
C GLU A 542 -19.73 -29.36 5.49
N PRO A 543 -20.32 -30.51 5.12
CA PRO A 543 -20.20 -31.03 3.76
C PRO A 543 -20.71 -30.02 2.73
N GLU A 544 -20.07 -29.99 1.57
CA GLU A 544 -20.61 -29.28 0.41
C GLU A 544 -21.86 -30.01 -0.08
N THR A 545 -22.91 -29.26 -0.41
CA THR A 545 -24.22 -29.81 -0.82
C THR A 545 -24.70 -29.13 -2.10
N GLN A 546 -25.71 -29.73 -2.76
CA GLN A 546 -26.30 -29.09 -3.93
C GLN A 546 -26.98 -27.76 -3.58
N SER A 547 -27.53 -27.65 -2.36
CA SER A 547 -28.16 -26.41 -1.90
C SER A 547 -27.12 -25.31 -1.73
N SER A 548 -25.96 -25.59 -1.14
CA SER A 548 -24.89 -24.61 -0.97
C SER A 548 -24.26 -24.18 -2.30
N LEU A 549 -24.10 -25.07 -3.29
CA LEU A 549 -23.69 -24.68 -4.65
C LEU A 549 -24.73 -23.76 -5.33
N ARG A 550 -26.03 -24.03 -5.14
CA ARG A 550 -27.10 -23.13 -5.63
C ARG A 550 -27.06 -21.76 -4.93
N SER A 551 -26.85 -21.74 -3.61
CA SER A 551 -26.68 -20.49 -2.86
C SER A 551 -25.46 -19.70 -3.33
N LEU A 552 -24.35 -20.38 -3.63
CA LEU A 552 -23.16 -19.75 -4.21
C LEU A 552 -23.47 -19.14 -5.58
N TYR A 553 -24.18 -19.86 -6.46
CA TYR A 553 -24.62 -19.31 -7.75
C TYR A 553 -25.48 -18.04 -7.59
N GLN A 554 -26.45 -18.04 -6.66
CA GLN A 554 -27.28 -16.86 -6.42
C GLN A 554 -26.46 -15.69 -5.87
N SER A 555 -25.52 -15.95 -4.96
CA SER A 555 -24.57 -14.94 -4.48
C SER A 555 -23.74 -14.35 -5.63
N MET A 556 -23.21 -15.18 -6.53
CA MET A 556 -22.43 -14.71 -7.69
C MET A 556 -23.28 -13.89 -8.66
N ARG A 557 -24.54 -14.29 -8.88
CA ARG A 557 -25.50 -13.53 -9.69
C ARG A 557 -25.76 -12.14 -9.10
N ASN A 558 -26.04 -12.08 -7.80
CA ASN A 558 -26.29 -10.82 -7.11
C ASN A 558 -25.06 -9.90 -7.13
N LEU A 559 -23.87 -10.46 -6.89
CA LEU A 559 -22.61 -9.73 -6.97
C LEU A 559 -22.34 -9.19 -8.39
N THR A 560 -22.63 -9.98 -9.42
CA THR A 560 -22.45 -9.56 -10.83
C THR A 560 -23.38 -8.40 -11.16
N ASN A 561 -24.66 -8.48 -10.76
CA ASN A 561 -25.62 -7.40 -10.98
C ASN A 561 -25.20 -6.13 -10.25
N ARG A 562 -24.84 -6.24 -8.97
CA ARG A 562 -24.35 -5.09 -8.18
C ARG A 562 -23.11 -4.46 -8.81
N ALA A 563 -22.16 -5.28 -9.25
CA ALA A 563 -20.95 -4.78 -9.91
C ALA A 563 -21.27 -4.07 -11.23
N ALA A 564 -22.20 -4.59 -12.03
CA ALA A 564 -22.66 -3.96 -13.27
C ALA A 564 -23.36 -2.62 -12.98
N GLU A 565 -24.30 -2.58 -12.04
CA GLU A 565 -25.01 -1.36 -11.64
C GLU A 565 -24.05 -0.29 -11.12
N THR A 566 -23.09 -0.68 -10.28
CA THR A 566 -22.07 0.23 -9.72
C THR A 566 -21.16 0.76 -10.84
N LEU A 567 -20.76 -0.12 -11.77
CA LEU A 567 -19.90 0.24 -12.88
C LEU A 567 -20.63 1.19 -13.85
N ASP A 568 -21.89 0.90 -14.18
CA ASP A 568 -22.73 1.72 -15.07
C ASP A 568 -22.97 3.12 -14.48
N ALA A 569 -23.22 3.21 -13.17
CA ALA A 569 -23.36 4.49 -12.46
C ALA A 569 -22.09 5.36 -12.53
N ALA A 570 -20.91 4.74 -12.66
CA ALA A 570 -19.64 5.44 -12.78
C ALA A 570 -19.27 5.88 -14.22
N ALA A 571 -20.16 5.69 -15.20
CA ALA A 571 -19.95 6.02 -16.62
C ALA A 571 -18.63 5.44 -17.20
N PRO A 572 -18.53 4.11 -17.28
CA PRO A 572 -17.28 3.39 -17.54
C PRO A 572 -16.91 3.38 -19.03
N ALA A 573 -15.64 3.09 -19.33
CA ALA A 573 -15.17 2.96 -20.72
C ALA A 573 -15.73 1.71 -21.45
N ARG A 574 -16.10 0.65 -20.73
CA ARG A 574 -16.73 -0.57 -21.28
C ARG A 574 -17.61 -1.29 -20.25
N PRO A 575 -18.71 -1.96 -20.68
CA PRO A 575 -19.62 -2.65 -19.77
C PRO A 575 -19.06 -3.99 -19.27
N LEU A 576 -19.63 -4.49 -18.18
CA LEU A 576 -19.32 -5.82 -17.63
C LEU A 576 -19.89 -6.94 -18.53
N PRO A 577 -19.14 -8.03 -18.83
CA PRO A 577 -19.64 -9.16 -19.62
C PRO A 577 -20.57 -10.08 -18.81
N THR A 578 -21.67 -9.52 -18.28
CA THR A 578 -22.61 -10.18 -17.35
C THR A 578 -23.14 -11.50 -17.88
N GLY A 579 -23.54 -11.58 -19.16
CA GLY A 579 -24.05 -12.82 -19.75
C GLY A 579 -23.02 -13.96 -19.74
N LEU A 580 -21.75 -13.65 -20.00
CA LEU A 580 -20.67 -14.64 -19.98
C LEU A 580 -20.36 -15.09 -18.55
N LEU A 581 -20.27 -14.14 -17.60
CA LEU A 581 -20.10 -14.43 -16.18
C LEU A 581 -21.18 -15.38 -15.64
N LEU A 582 -22.45 -15.04 -15.88
CA LEU A 582 -23.58 -15.86 -15.44
C LEU A 582 -23.58 -17.24 -16.09
N ARG A 583 -23.19 -17.37 -17.36
CA ARG A 583 -23.04 -18.67 -18.03
C ARG A 583 -21.99 -19.54 -17.35
N HIS A 584 -20.88 -18.97 -16.90
CA HIS A 584 -19.85 -19.71 -16.18
C HIS A 584 -20.28 -20.07 -14.77
N PHE A 585 -20.93 -19.16 -14.03
CA PHE A 585 -21.48 -19.46 -12.71
C PHE A 585 -22.60 -20.50 -12.76
N ALA A 586 -23.40 -20.56 -13.83
CA ALA A 586 -24.45 -21.57 -13.98
C ALA A 586 -23.90 -23.00 -14.00
N LYS A 587 -22.61 -23.21 -14.31
CA LYS A 587 -21.96 -24.52 -14.19
C LYS A 587 -21.98 -25.06 -12.76
N LEU A 588 -22.05 -24.20 -11.73
CA LEU A 588 -22.20 -24.62 -10.32
C LEU A 588 -23.48 -25.44 -10.09
N LEU A 589 -24.53 -25.20 -10.87
CA LEU A 589 -25.84 -25.85 -10.69
C LEU A 589 -25.83 -27.32 -11.10
N THR A 590 -24.88 -27.73 -11.94
CA THR A 590 -24.73 -29.10 -12.44
C THR A 590 -23.51 -29.83 -11.87
N MET A 591 -22.70 -29.16 -11.05
CA MET A 591 -21.55 -29.74 -10.38
C MET A 591 -21.98 -30.68 -9.25
N GLU A 592 -21.31 -31.82 -9.12
CA GLU A 592 -21.46 -32.70 -7.97
C GLU A 592 -20.80 -32.07 -6.73
N PRO A 593 -21.48 -32.02 -5.57
CA PRO A 593 -20.91 -31.43 -4.37
C PRO A 593 -19.72 -32.26 -3.85
N GLN A 594 -18.57 -31.62 -3.66
CA GLN A 594 -17.37 -32.24 -3.10
C GLN A 594 -16.67 -31.30 -2.12
N GLY A 595 -16.02 -31.88 -1.11
CA GLY A 595 -15.30 -31.14 -0.07
C GLY A 595 -16.19 -30.71 1.09
N GLN A 596 -15.64 -29.86 1.95
CA GLN A 596 -16.33 -29.29 3.12
C GLN A 596 -16.08 -27.78 3.19
N ARG A 597 -17.07 -27.09 3.74
CA ARG A 597 -17.05 -25.66 4.04
C ARG A 597 -16.53 -25.45 5.45
N ILE A 598 -15.56 -24.55 5.60
CA ILE A 598 -14.89 -24.23 6.87
C ILE A 598 -14.93 -22.73 7.13
N ARG A 599 -14.62 -22.30 8.36
CA ARG A 599 -14.38 -20.88 8.66
C ARG A 599 -13.09 -20.43 7.95
N LEU A 600 -13.14 -19.23 7.37
CA LEU A 600 -12.09 -18.65 6.55
C LEU A 600 -11.60 -17.34 7.15
N HIS A 601 -10.52 -16.80 6.60
CA HIS A 601 -10.14 -15.40 6.83
C HIS A 601 -11.14 -14.45 6.16
N GLY A 602 -11.71 -14.83 5.00
CA GLY A 602 -12.84 -14.12 4.40
C GLY A 602 -12.49 -12.91 3.52
N ASP A 603 -11.30 -12.34 3.66
CA ASP A 603 -10.75 -11.28 2.78
C ASP A 603 -9.23 -11.45 2.62
N PHE A 604 -8.80 -12.66 2.27
CA PHE A 604 -7.39 -13.04 2.27
C PHE A 604 -6.63 -12.46 1.06
N ARG A 605 -5.85 -11.39 1.25
CA ARG A 605 -5.11 -10.67 0.21
C ARG A 605 -3.70 -10.27 0.66
N LEU A 606 -2.85 -9.80 -0.25
CA LEU A 606 -1.49 -9.32 0.09
C LEU A 606 -1.48 -8.11 1.04
N ASP A 607 -2.56 -7.32 1.07
CA ASP A 607 -2.74 -6.22 2.04
C ASP A 607 -2.91 -6.73 3.48
N ASN A 608 -3.32 -7.99 3.66
CA ASN A 608 -3.53 -8.68 4.93
C ASN A 608 -2.29 -9.49 5.36
N ILE A 609 -1.15 -9.30 4.69
CA ILE A 609 0.12 -9.96 4.98
C ILE A 609 1.14 -8.91 5.44
N LEU A 610 1.81 -9.17 6.55
CA LEU A 610 2.94 -8.39 7.05
C LEU A 610 4.23 -9.18 6.89
N HIS A 611 5.11 -8.77 5.96
CA HIS A 611 6.41 -9.35 5.68
C HIS A 611 7.46 -8.87 6.70
N LEU A 612 8.19 -9.81 7.29
CA LEU A 612 9.20 -9.61 8.34
C LEU A 612 10.61 -10.00 7.87
N GLY A 613 10.85 -9.96 6.56
CA GLY A 613 12.00 -10.59 5.95
C GLY A 613 11.79 -12.11 5.85
N LYS A 614 12.37 -12.89 6.76
CA LYS A 614 12.38 -14.37 6.61
C LYS A 614 11.03 -15.06 6.91
N ASP A 615 10.04 -14.34 7.43
CA ASP A 615 8.70 -14.85 7.71
C ASP A 615 7.65 -13.75 7.49
N PHE A 616 6.38 -14.06 7.73
CA PHE A 616 5.29 -13.11 7.67
C PHE A 616 4.19 -13.40 8.69
N MET A 617 3.33 -12.40 8.92
CA MET A 617 2.13 -12.53 9.75
C MET A 617 0.86 -12.27 8.93
N LEU A 618 -0.23 -12.95 9.32
CA LEU A 618 -1.57 -12.72 8.82
C LEU A 618 -2.27 -11.72 9.74
N VAL A 619 -2.98 -10.73 9.17
CA VAL A 619 -3.66 -9.66 9.90
C VAL A 619 -5.02 -9.34 9.27
N ASP A 620 -5.84 -8.53 9.94
CA ASP A 620 -7.16 -8.08 9.46
C ASP A 620 -8.13 -9.26 9.21
N PHE A 621 -8.43 -9.99 10.29
CA PHE A 621 -9.35 -11.14 10.31
C PHE A 621 -10.84 -10.75 10.37
N ASP A 622 -11.16 -9.49 10.06
CA ASP A 622 -12.52 -8.95 10.06
C ASP A 622 -13.34 -9.42 8.86
N GLY A 623 -12.71 -9.87 7.78
CA GLY A 623 -13.37 -10.22 6.51
C GLY A 623 -13.70 -8.98 5.67
N ASP A 624 -14.53 -9.13 4.63
CA ASP A 624 -14.94 -7.96 3.83
C ASP A 624 -15.96 -7.14 4.64
N VAL A 625 -15.49 -6.08 5.30
CA VAL A 625 -16.28 -5.18 6.18
C VAL A 625 -17.50 -4.53 5.51
N ARG A 626 -17.65 -4.66 4.19
CA ARG A 626 -18.85 -4.24 3.45
C ARG A 626 -19.98 -5.29 3.47
N ALA A 627 -19.69 -6.49 3.95
CA ALA A 627 -20.66 -7.56 4.17
C ALA A 627 -21.05 -7.62 5.66
N PRO A 628 -22.32 -7.96 5.97
CA PRO A 628 -22.76 -8.08 7.36
C PRO A 628 -21.95 -9.11 8.15
N VAL A 629 -21.79 -8.90 9.45
CA VAL A 629 -21.01 -9.77 10.36
C VAL A 629 -21.44 -11.24 10.32
N GLY A 630 -22.74 -11.50 10.15
CA GLY A 630 -23.29 -12.84 9.97
C GLY A 630 -22.79 -13.51 8.69
N GLU A 631 -22.69 -12.76 7.58
CA GLU A 631 -22.15 -13.26 6.31
C GLU A 631 -20.63 -13.50 6.38
N ARG A 632 -19.91 -12.57 7.02
CA ARG A 632 -18.46 -12.71 7.33
C ARG A 632 -18.19 -13.93 8.21
N SER A 633 -19.22 -14.39 8.93
CA SER A 633 -19.15 -15.56 9.81
C SER A 633 -19.43 -16.91 9.13
N LEU A 634 -19.82 -16.93 7.85
CA LEU A 634 -20.23 -18.15 7.17
C LEU A 634 -19.07 -19.08 6.85
N LYS A 635 -19.35 -20.39 6.89
CA LYS A 635 -18.44 -21.42 6.39
C LYS A 635 -18.50 -21.45 4.86
N ARG A 636 -17.33 -21.53 4.23
CA ARG A 636 -17.16 -21.49 2.77
C ARG A 636 -16.04 -22.45 2.34
N SER A 637 -15.94 -22.71 1.04
CA SER A 637 -14.83 -23.49 0.48
C SER A 637 -13.51 -22.78 0.74
N ALA A 638 -12.51 -23.52 1.23
CA ALA A 638 -11.15 -23.02 1.46
C ALA A 638 -10.50 -22.42 0.20
N LEU A 639 -10.93 -22.84 -0.99
CA LEU A 639 -10.46 -22.31 -2.26
C LEU A 639 -10.81 -20.82 -2.46
N ARG A 640 -11.77 -20.27 -1.70
CA ARG A 640 -12.10 -18.85 -1.76
C ARG A 640 -10.97 -17.96 -1.23
N ASP A 641 -10.34 -18.31 -0.11
CA ASP A 641 -9.18 -17.56 0.41
C ASP A 641 -7.97 -17.73 -0.53
N VAL A 642 -7.79 -18.94 -1.09
CA VAL A 642 -6.74 -19.21 -2.09
C VAL A 642 -6.91 -18.33 -3.33
N ALA A 643 -8.14 -18.23 -3.86
CA ALA A 643 -8.45 -17.35 -4.98
C ALA A 643 -8.22 -15.86 -4.64
N GLY A 644 -8.54 -15.43 -3.43
CA GLY A 644 -8.32 -14.04 -3.00
C GLY A 644 -6.86 -13.65 -3.05
N MET A 645 -5.98 -14.54 -2.56
CA MET A 645 -4.54 -14.32 -2.62
C MET A 645 -4.02 -14.32 -4.06
N ILE A 646 -4.46 -15.28 -4.89
CA ILE A 646 -4.07 -15.36 -6.32
C ILE A 646 -4.50 -14.09 -7.06
N ALA A 647 -5.73 -13.62 -6.86
CA ALA A 647 -6.23 -12.39 -7.47
C ALA A 647 -5.42 -11.17 -7.00
N SER A 648 -5.08 -11.09 -5.71
CA SER A 648 -4.27 -10.01 -5.14
C SER A 648 -2.85 -9.98 -5.70
N ILE A 649 -2.20 -11.13 -5.86
CA ILE A 649 -0.87 -11.24 -6.50
C ILE A 649 -0.95 -10.80 -7.96
N GLY A 650 -1.95 -11.28 -8.71
CA GLY A 650 -2.14 -10.93 -10.12
C GLY A 650 -2.33 -9.43 -10.33
N LEU A 651 -3.20 -8.80 -9.54
CA LEU A 651 -3.46 -7.36 -9.60
C LEU A 651 -2.20 -6.55 -9.25
N THR A 652 -1.45 -6.96 -8.23
CA THR A 652 -0.22 -6.27 -7.81
C THR A 652 0.84 -6.32 -8.91
N ALA A 653 0.94 -7.44 -9.63
CA ALA A 653 1.87 -7.59 -10.74
C ALA A 653 1.52 -6.67 -11.92
N GLU A 654 0.24 -6.57 -12.28
CA GLU A 654 -0.23 -5.67 -13.33
C GLU A 654 -0.03 -4.19 -12.96
N GLN A 655 -0.24 -3.84 -11.70
CA GLN A 655 0.04 -2.50 -11.19
C GLN A 655 1.54 -2.15 -11.29
N ALA A 656 2.42 -3.10 -10.97
CA ALA A 656 3.86 -2.91 -11.11
C ALA A 656 4.27 -2.69 -12.57
N LEU A 657 3.76 -3.51 -13.50
CA LEU A 657 4.00 -3.32 -14.94
C LEU A 657 3.48 -1.96 -15.42
N ARG A 658 2.26 -1.58 -15.04
CA ARG A 658 1.69 -0.29 -15.43
C ARG A 658 2.54 0.87 -14.93
N ARG A 659 2.95 0.85 -13.67
CA ARG A 659 3.86 1.86 -13.09
C ARG A 659 5.18 1.92 -13.85
N HIS A 660 5.74 0.78 -14.24
CA HIS A 660 6.95 0.73 -15.06
C HIS A 660 6.74 1.34 -16.44
N LEU A 661 5.65 0.98 -17.13
CA LEU A 661 5.35 1.46 -18.49
C LEU A 661 4.96 2.94 -18.55
N GLU A 662 4.39 3.48 -17.48
CA GLU A 662 4.18 4.93 -17.33
C GLU A 662 5.52 5.68 -17.26
N ARG A 663 6.55 5.07 -16.65
CA ARG A 663 7.92 5.63 -16.60
C ARG A 663 8.70 5.38 -17.89
N ASN A 664 8.51 4.21 -18.52
CA ASN A 664 9.28 3.73 -19.68
C ASN A 664 8.35 3.20 -20.79
N PRO A 665 7.68 4.08 -21.56
CA PRO A 665 6.73 3.64 -22.59
C PRO A 665 7.32 2.76 -23.69
N ALA A 666 8.64 2.86 -23.93
CA ALA A 666 9.36 2.07 -24.93
C ALA A 666 9.36 0.55 -24.63
N ASP A 667 9.19 0.16 -23.36
CA ASP A 667 9.28 -1.23 -22.93
C ASP A 667 7.97 -2.01 -23.11
N ARG A 668 6.91 -1.33 -23.60
CA ARG A 668 5.54 -1.86 -23.72
C ARG A 668 5.43 -3.13 -24.55
N ALA A 669 6.27 -3.28 -25.58
CA ALA A 669 6.26 -4.48 -26.41
C ALA A 669 7.01 -5.66 -25.76
N ALA A 670 8.04 -5.38 -24.96
CA ALA A 670 8.95 -6.39 -24.45
C ALA A 670 8.43 -7.06 -23.16
N LEU A 671 7.89 -6.28 -22.22
CA LEU A 671 7.63 -6.73 -20.85
C LEU A 671 6.36 -7.59 -20.61
N PRO A 672 5.21 -7.40 -21.30
CA PRO A 672 3.99 -8.15 -20.97
C PRO A 672 4.14 -9.69 -21.02
N PRO A 673 4.84 -10.29 -22.00
CA PRO A 673 5.11 -11.73 -22.00
C PRO A 673 5.93 -12.20 -20.79
N TRP A 674 6.90 -11.40 -20.34
CA TRP A 674 7.70 -11.70 -19.16
C TRP A 674 6.90 -11.55 -17.86
N LEU A 675 6.01 -10.56 -17.77
CA LEU A 675 5.08 -10.46 -16.65
C LEU A 675 4.18 -11.71 -16.59
N SER A 676 3.70 -12.19 -17.74
CA SER A 676 2.89 -13.41 -17.81
C SER A 676 3.64 -14.64 -17.28
N LEU A 677 4.92 -14.78 -17.62
CA LEU A 677 5.79 -15.83 -17.08
C LEU A 677 5.93 -15.74 -15.55
N TRP A 678 6.28 -14.55 -15.05
CA TRP A 678 6.43 -14.29 -13.62
C TRP A 678 5.14 -14.58 -12.86
N ARG A 679 4.02 -14.02 -13.35
CA ARG A 679 2.70 -14.18 -12.74
C ARG A 679 2.34 -15.66 -12.67
N ARG A 680 2.42 -16.38 -13.78
CA ARG A 680 2.08 -17.80 -13.81
C ARG A 680 2.94 -18.61 -12.84
N THR A 681 4.25 -18.37 -12.84
CA THR A 681 5.18 -19.09 -11.95
C THR A 681 4.89 -18.81 -10.48
N SER A 682 4.75 -17.54 -10.10
CA SER A 682 4.45 -17.11 -8.73
C SER A 682 3.11 -17.64 -8.22
N LEU A 683 2.05 -17.54 -9.04
CA LEU A 683 0.72 -18.02 -8.68
C LEU A 683 0.69 -19.55 -8.51
N LEU A 684 1.35 -20.30 -9.41
CA LEU A 684 1.43 -21.76 -9.30
C LEU A 684 2.32 -22.19 -8.15
N THR A 685 3.37 -21.44 -7.82
CA THR A 685 4.21 -21.72 -6.64
C THR A 685 3.39 -21.63 -5.36
N TYR A 686 2.57 -20.60 -5.21
CA TYR A 686 1.62 -20.47 -4.09
C TYR A 686 0.58 -21.58 -4.09
N LEU A 687 -0.12 -21.80 -5.21
CA LEU A 687 -1.19 -22.78 -5.33
C LEU A 687 -0.71 -24.22 -5.07
N ASN A 688 0.41 -24.60 -5.68
CA ASN A 688 0.96 -25.96 -5.51
C ASN A 688 1.41 -26.20 -4.07
N ALA A 689 2.09 -25.22 -3.46
CA ALA A 689 2.50 -25.34 -2.06
C ALA A 689 1.29 -25.45 -1.10
N TYR A 690 0.19 -24.74 -1.42
CA TYR A 690 -1.06 -24.89 -0.68
C TYR A 690 -1.69 -26.27 -0.87
N LEU A 691 -1.85 -26.74 -2.11
CA LEU A 691 -2.48 -28.02 -2.42
C LEU A 691 -1.67 -29.21 -1.88
N GLU A 692 -0.34 -29.13 -1.91
CA GLU A 692 0.55 -30.12 -1.32
C GLU A 692 0.39 -30.14 0.21
N ALA A 693 0.45 -28.97 0.85
CA ALA A 693 0.33 -28.87 2.30
C ALA A 693 -1.07 -29.23 2.81
N ALA A 694 -2.14 -28.90 2.09
CA ALA A 694 -3.52 -29.21 2.43
C ALA A 694 -4.01 -30.56 1.87
N GLY A 695 -3.17 -31.27 1.11
CA GLY A 695 -3.52 -32.53 0.46
C GLY A 695 -4.12 -33.54 1.42
N GLY A 696 -5.16 -34.25 0.98
CA GLY A 696 -5.87 -35.26 1.77
C GLY A 696 -6.81 -34.71 2.84
N GLN A 697 -6.95 -33.38 2.99
CA GLN A 697 -7.93 -32.81 3.91
C GLN A 697 -9.36 -32.86 3.35
N PRO A 698 -10.37 -33.24 4.15
CA PRO A 698 -11.77 -33.34 3.68
C PRO A 698 -12.39 -32.02 3.21
N PHE A 699 -11.82 -30.88 3.60
CA PHE A 699 -12.31 -29.57 3.15
C PHE A 699 -11.94 -29.23 1.71
N LEU A 700 -11.05 -30.01 1.06
CA LEU A 700 -10.76 -29.87 -0.36
C LEU A 700 -11.56 -30.87 -1.18
N PRO A 701 -12.00 -30.50 -2.41
CA PRO A 701 -12.51 -31.48 -3.37
C PRO A 701 -11.45 -32.55 -3.67
N ALA A 702 -11.87 -33.80 -3.79
CA ALA A 702 -10.99 -34.90 -4.16
C ALA A 702 -10.62 -34.85 -5.65
N ASP A 703 -11.57 -34.40 -6.50
CA ASP A 703 -11.34 -34.18 -7.92
C ASP A 703 -10.63 -32.84 -8.19
N LEU A 704 -9.47 -32.90 -8.84
CA LEU A 704 -8.70 -31.72 -9.23
C LEU A 704 -9.45 -30.86 -10.27
N ALA A 705 -10.25 -31.45 -11.16
CA ALA A 705 -11.03 -30.70 -12.14
C ALA A 705 -12.12 -29.87 -11.45
N MET A 706 -12.80 -30.45 -10.46
CA MET A 706 -13.70 -29.74 -9.55
C MET A 706 -13.01 -28.59 -8.82
N ALA A 707 -11.85 -28.85 -8.20
CA ALA A 707 -11.09 -27.83 -7.47
C ALA A 707 -10.69 -26.65 -8.39
N ARG A 708 -10.23 -26.92 -9.61
CA ARG A 708 -9.91 -25.89 -10.61
C ARG A 708 -11.13 -25.05 -11.00
N ARG A 709 -12.30 -25.67 -11.20
CA ARG A 709 -13.54 -24.96 -11.53
C ARG A 709 -13.98 -24.03 -10.39
N LEU A 710 -13.99 -24.53 -9.16
CA LEU A 710 -14.31 -23.71 -7.99
C LEU A 710 -13.33 -22.56 -7.82
N LEU A 711 -12.03 -22.81 -8.01
CA LEU A 711 -11.01 -21.77 -7.95
C LEU A 711 -11.26 -20.66 -8.98
N LEU A 712 -11.59 -21.01 -10.23
CA LEU A 712 -11.92 -20.02 -11.27
C LEU A 712 -13.18 -19.21 -10.92
N VAL A 713 -14.21 -19.83 -10.33
CA VAL A 713 -15.40 -19.13 -9.84
C VAL A 713 -15.02 -18.10 -8.76
N PHE A 714 -14.23 -18.51 -7.77
CA PHE A 714 -13.79 -17.60 -6.71
C PHE A 714 -12.83 -16.52 -7.21
N LEU A 715 -12.04 -16.77 -8.24
CA LEU A 715 -11.22 -15.73 -8.87
C LEU A 715 -12.11 -14.63 -9.49
N LEU A 716 -13.20 -15.01 -10.17
CA LEU A 716 -14.17 -14.04 -10.67
C LEU A 716 -14.91 -13.31 -9.54
N GLU A 717 -15.28 -14.01 -8.46
CA GLU A 717 -15.85 -13.37 -7.25
C GLU A 717 -14.95 -12.24 -6.75
N HIS A 718 -13.66 -12.55 -6.56
CA HIS A 718 -12.68 -11.58 -6.04
C HIS A 718 -12.44 -10.43 -7.02
N SER A 719 -12.42 -10.70 -8.33
CA SER A 719 -12.32 -9.64 -9.34
C SER A 719 -13.52 -8.69 -9.32
N LEU A 720 -14.75 -9.22 -9.17
CA LEU A 720 -15.96 -8.40 -9.04
C LEU A 720 -15.96 -7.57 -7.75
N GLN A 721 -15.56 -8.17 -6.62
CA GLN A 721 -15.43 -7.45 -5.35
C GLN A 721 -14.35 -6.35 -5.41
N ALA A 722 -13.22 -6.63 -6.06
CA ALA A 722 -12.15 -5.68 -6.28
C ALA A 722 -12.58 -4.55 -7.21
N LEU A 723 -13.39 -4.83 -8.23
CA LEU A 723 -13.95 -3.82 -9.13
C LEU A 723 -14.82 -2.82 -8.36
N ILE A 724 -15.71 -3.31 -7.51
CA ILE A 724 -16.55 -2.45 -6.66
C ILE A 724 -15.66 -1.59 -5.74
N ARG A 725 -14.65 -2.17 -5.09
CA ARG A 725 -13.69 -1.40 -4.26
C ARG A 725 -12.93 -0.36 -5.06
N ALA A 726 -12.50 -0.69 -6.27
CA ALA A 726 -11.75 0.21 -7.13
C ALA A 726 -12.61 1.41 -7.56
N LEU A 727 -13.89 1.21 -7.85
CA LEU A 727 -14.80 2.31 -8.17
C LEU A 727 -14.96 3.31 -7.00
N GLU A 728 -14.90 2.84 -5.75
CA GLU A 728 -15.01 3.66 -4.55
C GLU A 728 -13.67 4.34 -4.16
N GLU A 729 -12.56 3.60 -4.25
CA GLU A 729 -11.28 4.01 -3.64
C GLU A 729 -10.16 4.29 -4.66
N LYS A 730 -10.13 3.61 -5.80
CA LYS A 730 -9.01 3.58 -6.76
C LYS A 730 -9.48 3.43 -8.22
N PRO A 731 -10.12 4.46 -8.81
CA PRO A 731 -10.70 4.37 -10.15
C PRO A 731 -9.69 3.98 -11.24
N GLU A 732 -8.41 4.25 -11.02
CA GLU A 732 -7.33 3.85 -11.91
C GLU A 732 -7.22 2.33 -12.11
N ASP A 733 -7.62 1.52 -11.13
CA ASP A 733 -7.50 0.05 -11.17
C ASP A 733 -8.62 -0.62 -12.01
N VAL A 734 -9.68 0.09 -12.36
CA VAL A 734 -10.89 -0.45 -13.00
C VAL A 734 -10.59 -1.19 -14.29
N LEU A 735 -9.80 -0.59 -15.20
CA LEU A 735 -9.47 -1.23 -16.48
C LEU A 735 -8.66 -2.52 -16.31
N ILE A 736 -7.68 -2.53 -15.40
CA ILE A 736 -6.86 -3.71 -15.09
C ILE A 736 -7.74 -4.85 -14.60
N LEU A 737 -8.74 -4.54 -13.77
CA LEU A 737 -9.65 -5.54 -13.21
C LEU A 737 -10.57 -6.12 -14.29
N LEU A 738 -11.07 -5.30 -15.22
CA LEU A 738 -11.86 -5.80 -16.36
C LEU A 738 -11.03 -6.71 -17.27
N ASP A 739 -9.77 -6.34 -17.57
CA ASP A 739 -8.87 -7.17 -18.38
C ASP A 739 -8.54 -8.49 -17.69
N THR A 740 -8.37 -8.44 -16.36
CA THR A 740 -8.15 -9.64 -15.53
C THR A 740 -9.35 -10.58 -15.59
N MET A 741 -10.57 -10.05 -15.58
CA MET A 741 -11.79 -10.86 -15.71
C MET A 741 -11.87 -11.52 -17.09
N ASP A 742 -11.61 -10.78 -18.17
CA ASP A 742 -11.58 -11.34 -19.53
C ASP A 742 -10.55 -12.48 -19.64
N PHE A 743 -9.37 -12.28 -19.04
CA PHE A 743 -8.33 -13.29 -18.97
C PHE A 743 -8.78 -14.57 -18.23
N ILE A 744 -9.46 -14.43 -17.09
CA ILE A 744 -9.98 -15.57 -16.32
C ILE A 744 -11.10 -16.29 -17.10
N LEU A 745 -12.02 -15.53 -17.71
CA LEU A 745 -13.15 -16.06 -18.48
C LEU A 745 -12.69 -16.93 -19.66
N ALA A 746 -11.62 -16.51 -20.35
CA ALA A 746 -11.02 -17.29 -21.43
C ALA A 746 -10.52 -18.69 -20.99
N ARG A 747 -10.38 -18.95 -19.68
CA ARG A 747 -9.87 -20.22 -19.12
C ARG A 747 -10.93 -21.16 -18.59
N PHE A 748 -12.20 -20.79 -18.69
CA PHE A 748 -13.32 -21.69 -18.40
C PHE A 748 -13.74 -22.60 -19.58
N ALA A 749 -13.09 -22.44 -20.73
CA ALA A 749 -13.38 -23.14 -21.98
C ALA A 749 -13.11 -24.65 -21.88
#